data_AF-A0A8J2I6L1-F1
#
_entry.id   AF-A0A8J2I6L1-F1
#
_cell.length_a   1.000
_cell.length_b   1.000
_cell.length_c   1.000
_cell.angle_alpha   90.00
_cell.angle_beta   90.00
_cell.angle_gamma   90.00
#
_symmetry.space_group_name_H-M   'P 1'
#
loop_
_entity.id
_entity.type
_entity.pdbx_description
1 polymer ?
#
loop_
_entity_poly.entity_id
_entity_poly.type
_entity_poly.pdbx_seq_one_letter_code
_entity_poly.pdbx_strand_id
1 'polypeptide(L)'
;MAPVTEIPRRVEWNGKQVPVYPMETIDFSAILSQEPAELEKLLQCCKDEGFFYLDLNNVDGRRFIDDHQELLKLMHRFFDSPLEVKNEYGLIAPHLGYEPVGSRNGVLEDTRDGYEMVKVSRDEIQRESPHIPRNIKNSGDLKVLENAISGNNIIGKAILAALSTAFGLTGAARFENLHRNHRPSTSTLSMMHYIPSNPAKDGNVGHQKHTDISSLTVLFTEQWGLQVRPPGSKEFGFVEPKKGQAIINVGDSLRFASGHTFQSCIHRVVPYNYSEHRYSVAYFLRAEDETMFQDSEGRFVTARTWHDEKFLAFLASPADQAAAPSSMLLGGMQEDETDVYSLPQPKPVAADATKSSAVEVTAVENDGLNMALTQDVYLDYPIHRSLSLDYGNGSTYHATLEEEILEEDKPTGDADRVPAFHGYSGSGNASAEYIYVGRASQEDFKCLLALNITLEGKIALAKYGGPFRGLKVKNAQAFGMIGAVIFTDPGDDRNMTAKNYATYPDGPARNPTSIQKGSVMDLSTYPGDPTTPGYPSKEGVKREEKKTVPKIPSLPISWIEAKPLLTALNGYGVGAKTVNRPNWVGGIDGVDYNTGPSKAVLSISNIMRDEINWIHNAIGIVNGTNEDEVVIVGNHHDSWMIGGAADPHSGSAILIELAKAFDALLKTGWKPKRTIVLCSWDAEEYGLVGSTEWVEEYIPWLESSVVSYLNIDVGIAGTIPDFGATPDLHALTTSTARKVIWPHDQNRTLYDVWEEMTGEIDTLGAQSDYTAFVHRAGISAIDMGTTRAPLDPIYHTHSNFDSYHWMTKFADPGFVMHKAIGQFLTLMLYRLVDDAVVPLEPANYGVEMRAWLGELEGVVKEVNATAMIDLGELEDSVAVFEDAARKFNAARDMAVSSNSSLLIRELNHKARDIGSGFVSQGGLPGREFYRHLVFAPGVDTGYAPVTYPGVTEAVAAGNLTLAKEFVAKTAKAILAAADILY
;
A
#
# COMPACT_ATOMS: atom_id res chain seq x y z
N MET A 1 24.70 -54.41 2.93
CA MET A 1 25.95 -54.42 3.73
C MET A 1 26.16 -53.01 4.20
N ALA A 2 26.28 -52.74 5.49
CA ALA A 2 26.63 -51.40 5.97
C ALA A 2 28.03 -51.06 5.44
N PRO A 3 28.21 -49.99 4.65
CA PRO A 3 29.56 -49.57 4.27
C PRO A 3 30.26 -49.04 5.52
N VAL A 4 31.52 -49.43 5.62
CA VAL A 4 32.47 -49.06 6.66
C VAL A 4 32.39 -47.56 6.94
N THR A 5 32.06 -47.20 8.17
CA THR A 5 32.14 -45.84 8.69
C THR A 5 33.60 -45.42 8.78
N GLU A 6 34.17 -44.97 7.65
CA GLU A 6 35.34 -44.10 7.71
C GLU A 6 34.97 -42.91 8.59
N ILE A 7 35.77 -42.65 9.62
CA ILE A 7 35.62 -41.47 10.46
C ILE A 7 35.74 -40.26 9.52
N PRO A 8 34.70 -39.43 9.34
CA PRO A 8 34.75 -38.33 8.39
C PRO A 8 35.96 -37.46 8.71
N ARG A 9 36.77 -37.13 7.70
CA ARG A 9 37.88 -36.16 7.83
C ARG A 9 37.29 -34.90 8.46
N ARG A 10 37.73 -34.51 9.66
CA ARG A 10 37.25 -33.29 10.32
C ARG A 10 38.18 -32.12 10.00
N VAL A 11 37.60 -30.93 9.88
CA VAL A 11 38.31 -29.66 9.77
C VAL A 11 38.02 -28.83 11.02
N GLU A 12 39.02 -28.11 11.51
CA GLU A 12 38.81 -27.15 12.58
C GLU A 12 38.09 -25.93 12.02
N TRP A 13 36.93 -25.60 12.58
CA TRP A 13 36.16 -24.41 12.27
C TRP A 13 35.49 -23.91 13.56
N ASN A 14 35.75 -22.66 13.94
CA ASN A 14 35.24 -22.02 15.16
C ASN A 14 35.58 -22.75 16.47
N GLY A 15 36.80 -23.29 16.56
CA GLY A 15 37.24 -24.07 17.71
C GLY A 15 36.50 -25.41 17.87
N LYS A 16 35.70 -25.82 16.88
CA LYS A 16 35.02 -27.11 16.81
C LYS A 16 35.59 -27.93 15.66
N GLN A 17 35.63 -29.24 15.83
CA GLN A 17 35.99 -30.16 14.77
C GLN A 17 34.72 -30.50 13.99
N VAL A 18 34.57 -29.96 12.78
CA VAL A 18 33.39 -30.16 11.92
C VAL A 18 33.71 -31.21 10.85
N PRO A 19 32.84 -32.20 10.59
CA PRO A 19 33.09 -33.19 9.54
C PRO A 19 33.16 -32.55 8.16
N VAL A 20 34.00 -33.10 7.29
CA VAL A 20 33.92 -32.94 5.84
C VAL A 20 33.18 -34.16 5.32
N TYR A 21 32.02 -33.95 4.70
CA TYR A 21 31.21 -35.07 4.21
C TYR A 21 31.86 -35.68 2.95
N PRO A 22 32.16 -36.99 2.96
CA PRO A 22 32.54 -37.67 1.73
C PRO A 22 31.32 -37.70 0.81
N MET A 23 31.54 -37.41 -0.47
CA MET A 23 30.51 -37.56 -1.50
C MET A 23 31.10 -38.35 -2.65
N GLU A 24 30.26 -39.20 -3.24
CA GLU A 24 30.60 -39.95 -4.43
C GLU A 24 30.85 -39.04 -5.63
N THR A 25 31.70 -39.50 -6.54
CA THR A 25 32.01 -38.80 -7.79
C THR A 25 31.40 -39.57 -8.96
N ILE A 26 30.62 -38.88 -9.78
CA ILE A 26 29.98 -39.38 -10.99
C ILE A 26 30.75 -38.92 -12.22
N ASP A 27 31.12 -39.83 -13.12
CA ASP A 27 31.80 -39.53 -14.37
C ASP A 27 30.82 -39.03 -15.44
N PHE A 28 31.03 -37.80 -15.91
CA PHE A 28 30.16 -37.17 -16.90
C PHE A 28 30.14 -37.90 -18.27
N SER A 29 31.28 -38.40 -18.75
CA SER A 29 31.36 -39.14 -20.02
C SER A 29 30.64 -40.48 -19.92
N ALA A 30 30.71 -41.15 -18.76
CA ALA A 30 30.06 -42.43 -18.53
C ALA A 30 28.52 -42.29 -18.46
N ILE A 31 27.98 -41.23 -17.83
CA ILE A 31 26.53 -40.98 -17.84
C ILE A 31 26.01 -40.55 -19.22
N LEU A 32 26.81 -39.81 -20.01
CA LEU A 32 26.50 -39.49 -21.40
C LEU A 32 26.43 -40.77 -22.26
N SER A 33 27.31 -41.72 -21.98
CA SER A 33 27.36 -43.03 -22.65
C SER A 33 26.35 -44.05 -22.07
N GLN A 34 25.57 -43.64 -21.06
CA GLN A 34 24.57 -44.48 -20.37
C GLN A 34 25.17 -45.79 -19.81
N GLU A 35 26.39 -45.73 -19.27
CA GLU A 35 27.05 -46.92 -18.70
C GLU A 35 26.30 -47.46 -17.47
N PRO A 36 25.86 -48.73 -17.45
CA PRO A 36 24.96 -49.23 -16.40
C PRO A 36 25.48 -49.08 -14.98
N ALA A 37 26.78 -49.29 -14.75
CA ALA A 37 27.38 -49.17 -13.42
C ALA A 37 27.35 -47.72 -12.91
N GLU A 38 27.59 -46.75 -13.80
CA GLU A 38 27.57 -45.34 -13.43
C GLU A 38 26.13 -44.83 -13.23
N LEU A 39 25.18 -45.32 -14.03
CA LEU A 39 23.76 -45.04 -13.86
C LEU A 39 23.21 -45.54 -12.52
N GLU A 40 23.59 -46.76 -12.12
CA GLU A 40 23.23 -47.33 -10.82
C GLU A 40 23.84 -46.50 -9.68
N LYS A 41 25.11 -46.11 -9.81
CA LYS A 41 25.79 -45.24 -8.87
C LYS A 41 25.09 -43.88 -8.70
N LEU A 42 24.82 -43.19 -9.82
CA LEU A 42 24.11 -41.91 -9.85
C LEU A 42 22.73 -42.02 -9.18
N LEU A 43 21.98 -43.09 -9.50
CA LEU A 43 20.68 -43.33 -8.91
C LEU A 43 20.76 -43.51 -7.39
N GLN A 44 21.77 -44.23 -6.91
CA GLN A 44 21.97 -44.46 -5.48
C GLN A 44 22.33 -43.16 -4.75
N CYS A 45 23.21 -42.33 -5.32
CA CYS A 45 23.53 -41.01 -4.75
C CYS A 45 22.29 -40.13 -4.57
N CYS A 46 21.38 -40.11 -5.56
CA CYS A 46 20.13 -39.34 -5.47
C CYS A 46 19.16 -39.90 -4.41
N LYS A 47 19.15 -41.20 -4.16
CA LYS A 47 18.29 -41.86 -3.15
C LYS A 47 18.80 -41.72 -1.73
N ASP A 48 20.12 -41.73 -1.55
CA ASP A 48 20.74 -41.80 -0.23
C ASP A 48 21.13 -40.42 0.30
N GLU A 49 21.78 -39.60 -0.55
CA GLU A 49 22.44 -38.37 -0.11
C GLU A 49 21.80 -37.10 -0.69
N GLY A 50 21.36 -37.16 -1.95
CA GLY A 50 20.85 -35.98 -2.67
C GLY A 50 21.94 -35.02 -3.15
N PHE A 51 23.22 -35.32 -2.89
CA PHE A 51 24.38 -34.57 -3.38
C PHE A 51 25.44 -35.52 -3.93
N PHE A 52 26.23 -35.05 -4.91
CA PHE A 52 27.39 -35.78 -5.43
C PHE A 52 28.32 -34.83 -6.21
N TYR A 53 29.56 -35.24 -6.44
CA TYR A 53 30.46 -34.57 -7.39
C TYR A 53 30.19 -35.09 -8.81
N LEU A 54 30.26 -34.20 -9.80
CA LEU A 54 30.31 -34.55 -11.21
C LEU A 54 31.69 -34.26 -11.76
N ASP A 55 32.40 -35.28 -12.23
CA ASP A 55 33.72 -35.14 -12.84
C ASP A 55 33.62 -34.66 -14.29
N LEU A 56 34.19 -33.47 -14.54
CA LEU A 56 34.22 -32.82 -15.85
C LEU A 56 35.65 -32.75 -16.42
N ASN A 57 36.62 -33.45 -15.83
CA ASN A 57 37.99 -33.49 -16.34
C ASN A 57 38.17 -34.37 -17.59
N ASN A 58 37.16 -35.16 -17.94
CA ASN A 58 37.12 -35.95 -19.17
C ASN A 58 36.97 -35.06 -20.43
N VAL A 59 37.10 -35.67 -21.61
CA VAL A 59 37.08 -34.95 -22.89
C VAL A 59 35.74 -34.24 -23.15
N ASP A 60 34.64 -34.81 -22.66
CA ASP A 60 33.28 -34.29 -22.87
C ASP A 60 32.96 -33.14 -21.89
N GLY A 61 33.56 -33.14 -20.70
CA GLY A 61 33.32 -32.15 -19.64
C GLY A 61 34.21 -30.91 -19.73
N ARG A 62 35.40 -31.02 -20.35
CA ARG A 62 36.44 -29.97 -20.32
C ARG A 62 35.96 -28.61 -20.83
N ARG A 63 35.11 -28.60 -21.85
CA ARG A 63 34.52 -27.36 -22.38
C ARG A 63 33.73 -26.59 -21.33
N PHE A 64 32.98 -27.28 -20.46
CA PHE A 64 32.17 -26.61 -19.44
C PHE A 64 33.04 -26.00 -18.34
N ILE A 65 34.20 -26.60 -18.06
CA ILE A 65 35.21 -26.01 -17.18
C ILE A 65 35.79 -24.74 -17.81
N ASP A 66 36.12 -24.76 -19.11
CA ASP A 66 36.64 -23.59 -19.81
C ASP A 66 35.60 -22.44 -19.85
N ASP A 67 34.33 -22.76 -20.16
CA ASP A 67 33.22 -21.79 -20.15
C ASP A 67 32.99 -21.21 -18.74
N HIS A 68 33.13 -22.02 -17.67
CA HIS A 68 33.03 -21.57 -16.29
C HIS A 68 34.16 -20.59 -15.91
N GLN A 69 35.40 -20.84 -16.36
CA GLN A 69 36.53 -19.94 -16.09
C GLN A 69 36.37 -18.58 -16.77
N GLU A 70 35.78 -18.51 -17.96
CA GLU A 70 35.42 -17.23 -18.59
C GLU A 70 34.28 -16.52 -17.83
N LEU A 71 33.29 -17.28 -17.34
CA LEU A 71 32.22 -16.72 -16.52
C LEU A 71 32.74 -16.15 -15.19
N LEU A 72 33.71 -16.80 -14.53
CA LEU A 72 34.32 -16.27 -13.30
C LEU A 72 34.97 -14.91 -13.53
N LYS A 73 35.66 -14.70 -14.66
CA LYS A 73 36.22 -13.38 -15.00
C LYS A 73 35.14 -12.32 -15.15
N LEU A 74 34.02 -12.68 -15.81
CA LEU A 74 32.85 -11.79 -15.95
C LEU A 74 32.24 -11.46 -14.59
N MET A 75 32.10 -12.47 -13.73
CA MET A 75 31.54 -12.38 -12.39
C MET A 75 32.35 -11.45 -11.49
N HIS A 76 33.69 -11.59 -11.46
CA HIS A 76 34.56 -10.67 -10.73
C HIS A 76 34.37 -9.23 -11.22
N ARG A 77 34.38 -9.01 -12.54
CA ARG A 77 34.19 -7.67 -13.10
C ARG A 77 32.82 -7.06 -12.71
N PHE A 78 31.77 -7.88 -12.66
CA PHE A 78 30.46 -7.41 -12.21
C PHE A 78 30.48 -7.01 -10.74
N PHE A 79 30.97 -7.86 -9.84
CA PHE A 79 30.93 -7.60 -8.40
C PHE A 79 31.92 -6.52 -7.93
N ASP A 80 33.02 -6.33 -8.66
CA ASP A 80 33.97 -5.23 -8.46
C ASP A 80 33.42 -3.86 -8.91
N SER A 81 32.27 -3.84 -9.60
CA SER A 81 31.63 -2.60 -10.03
C SER A 81 30.97 -1.85 -8.84
N PRO A 82 30.87 -0.52 -8.90
CA PRO A 82 30.15 0.27 -7.89
C PRO A 82 28.71 -0.18 -7.71
N LEU A 83 28.15 0.00 -6.50
CA LEU A 83 26.80 -0.43 -6.17
C LEU A 83 25.75 0.19 -7.10
N GLU A 84 25.95 1.42 -7.55
CA GLU A 84 25.05 2.11 -8.48
C GLU A 84 24.93 1.35 -9.81
N VAL A 85 26.05 0.81 -10.31
CA VAL A 85 26.10 0.02 -11.55
C VAL A 85 25.44 -1.34 -11.35
N LYS A 86 25.61 -1.96 -10.17
CA LYS A 86 24.96 -3.23 -9.83
C LYS A 86 23.45 -3.06 -9.68
N ASN A 87 23.03 -1.94 -9.07
CA ASN A 87 21.62 -1.57 -8.88
C ASN A 87 20.91 -1.17 -10.19
N GLU A 88 21.62 -0.81 -11.27
CA GLU A 88 21.00 -0.60 -12.59
C GLU A 88 20.19 -1.82 -13.05
N TYR A 89 20.59 -3.03 -12.62
CA TYR A 89 19.86 -4.23 -12.99
C TYR A 89 18.55 -4.38 -12.21
N GLY A 90 18.54 -3.99 -10.92
CA GLY A 90 17.43 -4.20 -9.98
C GLY A 90 17.06 -5.68 -9.82
N LEU A 91 16.18 -6.01 -8.87
CA LEU A 91 15.54 -7.33 -8.83
C LEU A 91 14.27 -7.28 -9.69
N ILE A 92 14.32 -7.86 -10.88
CA ILE A 92 13.22 -7.80 -11.87
C ILE A 92 12.21 -8.92 -11.63
N ALA A 93 12.72 -10.10 -11.31
CA ALA A 93 11.93 -11.28 -10.98
C ALA A 93 12.75 -12.18 -10.04
N PRO A 94 12.12 -13.12 -9.32
CA PRO A 94 12.83 -14.08 -8.47
C PRO A 94 14.03 -14.83 -9.11
N HIS A 95 14.04 -14.92 -10.44
CA HIS A 95 15.04 -15.62 -11.25
C HIS A 95 15.80 -14.68 -12.22
N LEU A 96 15.68 -13.35 -12.07
CA LEU A 96 16.31 -12.36 -12.94
C LEU A 96 16.58 -11.05 -12.18
N GLY A 97 17.84 -10.58 -12.19
CA GLY A 97 18.22 -9.30 -11.59
C GLY A 97 19.35 -9.40 -10.56
N TYR A 98 19.57 -8.33 -9.80
CA TYR A 98 20.58 -8.20 -8.76
C TYR A 98 19.97 -8.09 -7.36
N GLU A 99 20.53 -8.82 -6.40
CA GLU A 99 20.19 -8.80 -4.98
C GLU A 99 21.42 -8.32 -4.16
N PRO A 100 21.32 -7.21 -3.40
CA PRO A 100 22.40 -6.73 -2.56
C PRO A 100 22.56 -7.59 -1.29
N VAL A 101 23.69 -7.41 -0.59
CA VAL A 101 23.95 -8.05 0.71
C VAL A 101 22.85 -7.72 1.71
N GLY A 102 22.36 -8.73 2.42
CA GLY A 102 21.39 -8.58 3.50
C GLY A 102 19.94 -8.55 3.04
N SER A 103 19.66 -9.00 1.81
CA SER A 103 18.31 -9.11 1.23
C SER A 103 17.50 -10.29 1.78
N ARG A 104 18.15 -11.24 2.46
CA ARG A 104 17.60 -12.50 2.99
C ARG A 104 18.07 -12.72 4.42
N ASN A 105 17.51 -13.75 5.05
CA ASN A 105 17.93 -14.17 6.38
C ASN A 105 19.30 -14.88 6.35
N GLY A 106 20.12 -14.53 7.34
CA GLY A 106 21.47 -15.01 7.52
C GLY A 106 21.53 -16.39 8.14
N VAL A 107 22.73 -16.92 8.27
CA VAL A 107 22.95 -18.27 8.81
C VAL A 107 22.70 -18.36 10.32
N LEU A 108 22.67 -17.22 11.01
CA LEU A 108 22.39 -17.11 12.44
C LEU A 108 21.03 -16.46 12.69
N GLU A 109 20.45 -16.77 13.84
CA GLU A 109 19.28 -16.06 14.35
C GLU A 109 19.57 -14.55 14.43
N ASP A 110 18.61 -13.73 14.01
CA ASP A 110 18.69 -12.26 13.96
C ASP A 110 19.82 -11.68 13.07
N THR A 111 20.41 -12.48 12.18
CA THR A 111 21.34 -11.99 11.14
C THR A 111 20.67 -11.98 9.77
N ARG A 112 21.14 -11.09 8.89
CA ARG A 112 20.84 -11.12 7.45
C ARG A 112 21.94 -11.87 6.71
N ASP A 113 21.71 -12.20 5.44
CA ASP A 113 22.69 -12.90 4.63
C ASP A 113 23.96 -12.04 4.38
N GLY A 114 25.08 -12.71 4.17
CA GLY A 114 26.39 -12.10 3.93
C GLY A 114 26.82 -12.13 2.47
N TYR A 115 25.89 -12.12 1.50
CA TYR A 115 26.25 -12.22 0.09
C TYR A 115 25.40 -11.34 -0.83
N GLU A 116 26.02 -10.86 -1.90
CA GLU A 116 25.29 -10.28 -3.03
C GLU A 116 25.21 -11.30 -4.16
N MET A 117 24.17 -11.17 -5.00
CA MET A 117 23.90 -12.13 -6.06
C MET A 117 23.38 -11.45 -7.32
N VAL A 118 23.75 -11.96 -8.48
CA VAL A 118 23.16 -11.58 -9.77
C VAL A 118 22.66 -12.80 -10.52
N LYS A 119 21.45 -12.69 -11.05
CA LYS A 119 20.71 -13.75 -11.73
C LYS A 119 20.47 -13.41 -13.20
N VAL A 120 20.70 -14.37 -14.06
CA VAL A 120 20.42 -14.29 -15.50
C VAL A 120 19.58 -15.50 -15.89
N SER A 121 18.32 -15.22 -16.25
CA SER A 121 17.35 -16.23 -16.67
C SER A 121 17.75 -16.87 -17.99
N ARG A 122 17.49 -18.18 -18.11
CA ARG A 122 17.64 -18.95 -19.36
C ARG A 122 16.76 -18.38 -20.48
N ASP A 123 15.57 -17.90 -20.14
CA ASP A 123 14.60 -17.41 -21.12
C ASP A 123 14.90 -15.95 -21.50
N GLU A 124 15.41 -15.17 -20.55
CA GLU A 124 15.82 -13.78 -20.81
C GLU A 124 16.98 -13.71 -21.79
N ILE A 125 18.03 -14.51 -21.58
CA ILE A 125 19.25 -14.46 -22.41
C ILE A 125 18.99 -14.82 -23.89
N GLN A 126 17.86 -15.45 -24.20
CA GLN A 126 17.46 -15.84 -25.55
C GLN A 126 16.67 -14.77 -26.30
N ARG A 127 16.28 -13.67 -25.64
CA ARG A 127 15.52 -12.57 -26.25
C ARG A 127 16.41 -11.78 -27.21
N GLU A 128 15.80 -11.10 -28.19
CA GLU A 128 16.52 -10.24 -29.14
C GLU A 128 17.29 -9.10 -28.45
N SER A 129 16.77 -8.60 -27.33
CA SER A 129 17.41 -7.60 -26.49
C SER A 129 17.28 -7.99 -25.02
N PRO A 130 18.17 -8.84 -24.49
CA PRO A 130 18.10 -9.31 -23.12
C PRO A 130 18.36 -8.14 -22.15
N HIS A 131 17.61 -8.13 -21.05
CA HIS A 131 17.77 -7.21 -19.94
C HIS A 131 18.99 -7.64 -19.12
N ILE A 132 20.13 -7.01 -19.38
CA ILE A 132 21.44 -7.29 -18.77
C ILE A 132 22.10 -5.95 -18.42
N PRO A 133 22.80 -5.82 -17.28
CA PRO A 133 23.39 -4.55 -16.87
C PRO A 133 24.53 -4.14 -17.81
N ARG A 134 24.70 -2.82 -17.98
CA ARG A 134 25.53 -2.25 -19.05
C ARG A 134 26.99 -2.69 -18.98
N ASN A 135 27.52 -2.93 -17.78
CA ASN A 135 28.89 -3.41 -17.54
C ASN A 135 29.16 -4.86 -17.98
N ILE A 136 28.12 -5.63 -18.30
CA ILE A 136 28.21 -7.01 -18.84
C ILE A 136 27.29 -7.25 -20.05
N LYS A 137 26.89 -6.20 -20.79
CA LYS A 137 25.95 -6.28 -21.93
C LYS A 137 26.63 -6.34 -23.32
N ASN A 138 27.96 -6.29 -23.40
CA ASN A 138 28.61 -6.35 -24.73
C ASN A 138 28.48 -7.75 -25.35
N SER A 139 28.68 -7.85 -26.68
CA SER A 139 28.47 -9.11 -27.40
C SER A 139 29.36 -10.27 -26.93
N GLY A 140 30.55 -9.98 -26.42
CA GLY A 140 31.44 -11.00 -25.84
C GLY A 140 30.89 -11.54 -24.53
N ASP A 141 30.41 -10.65 -23.67
CA ASP A 141 29.83 -10.99 -22.37
C ASP A 141 28.53 -11.78 -22.50
N LEU A 142 27.64 -11.36 -23.40
CA LEU A 142 26.43 -12.11 -23.72
C LEU A 142 26.77 -13.52 -24.18
N LYS A 143 27.83 -13.69 -25.00
CA LYS A 143 28.30 -15.01 -25.42
C LYS A 143 28.78 -15.88 -24.26
N VAL A 144 29.47 -15.29 -23.29
CA VAL A 144 29.91 -16.01 -22.07
C VAL A 144 28.71 -16.47 -21.25
N LEU A 145 27.71 -15.59 -21.04
CA LEU A 145 26.48 -15.93 -20.33
C LEU A 145 25.68 -17.02 -21.05
N GLU A 146 25.51 -16.90 -22.37
CA GLU A 146 24.83 -17.90 -23.21
C GLU A 146 25.52 -19.27 -23.14
N ASN A 147 26.85 -19.30 -23.26
CA ASN A 147 27.63 -20.54 -23.20
C ASN A 147 27.49 -21.19 -21.82
N ALA A 148 27.60 -20.41 -20.75
CA ALA A 148 27.45 -20.92 -19.39
C ALA A 148 26.04 -21.47 -19.12
N ILE A 149 24.99 -20.72 -19.47
CA ILE A 149 23.59 -21.17 -19.32
C ILE A 149 23.34 -22.43 -20.14
N SER A 150 23.76 -22.43 -21.40
CA SER A 150 23.57 -23.58 -22.30
C SER A 150 24.33 -24.81 -21.81
N GLY A 151 25.57 -24.64 -21.36
CA GLY A 151 26.41 -25.73 -20.87
C GLY A 151 25.86 -26.36 -19.59
N ASN A 152 25.45 -25.55 -18.62
CA ASN A 152 24.82 -26.06 -17.40
C ASN A 152 23.46 -26.73 -17.69
N ASN A 153 22.68 -26.21 -18.62
CA ASN A 153 21.44 -26.84 -19.06
C ASN A 153 21.67 -28.20 -19.74
N ILE A 154 22.77 -28.35 -20.51
CA ILE A 154 23.18 -29.64 -21.10
C ILE A 154 23.58 -30.63 -20.00
N ILE A 155 24.42 -30.21 -19.05
CA ILE A 155 24.84 -31.05 -17.91
C ILE A 155 23.62 -31.56 -17.15
N GLY A 156 22.74 -30.65 -16.72
CA GLY A 156 21.56 -31.02 -15.94
C GLY A 156 20.63 -31.96 -16.71
N LYS A 157 20.42 -31.73 -18.02
CA LYS A 157 19.62 -32.64 -18.85
C LYS A 157 20.26 -34.00 -19.08
N ALA A 158 21.58 -34.08 -19.19
CA ALA A 158 22.29 -35.35 -19.28
C ALA A 158 22.09 -36.17 -17.99
N ILE A 159 22.18 -35.52 -16.82
CA ILE A 159 21.89 -36.14 -15.53
C ILE A 159 20.43 -36.61 -15.45
N LEU A 160 19.47 -35.76 -15.83
CA LEU A 160 18.05 -36.14 -15.84
C LEU A 160 17.76 -37.33 -16.77
N ALA A 161 18.37 -37.36 -17.96
CA ALA A 161 18.20 -38.46 -18.91
C ALA A 161 18.83 -39.77 -18.40
N ALA A 162 19.99 -39.70 -17.77
CA ALA A 162 20.66 -40.80 -17.07
C ALA A 162 19.80 -41.34 -15.92
N LEU A 163 19.26 -40.45 -15.08
CA LEU A 163 18.34 -40.81 -13.99
C LEU A 163 17.05 -41.43 -14.53
N SER A 164 16.44 -40.88 -15.59
CA SER A 164 15.26 -41.46 -16.24
C SER A 164 15.51 -42.91 -16.66
N THR A 165 16.67 -43.20 -17.26
CA THR A 165 17.03 -44.57 -17.66
C THR A 165 17.25 -45.46 -16.44
N ALA A 166 18.04 -45.02 -15.46
CA ALA A 166 18.32 -45.78 -14.24
C ALA A 166 17.06 -46.07 -13.42
N PHE A 167 16.13 -45.12 -13.38
CA PHE A 167 14.86 -45.20 -12.67
C PHE A 167 13.77 -45.96 -13.45
N GLY A 168 14.06 -46.40 -14.68
CA GLY A 168 13.13 -47.19 -15.51
C GLY A 168 12.01 -46.38 -16.17
N LEU A 169 12.17 -45.07 -16.31
CA LEU A 169 11.17 -44.18 -16.91
C LEU A 169 11.24 -44.22 -18.44
N THR A 170 10.07 -44.27 -19.08
CA THR A 170 9.92 -44.31 -20.54
C THR A 170 8.90 -43.28 -21.02
N GLY A 171 9.00 -42.89 -22.31
CA GLY A 171 8.05 -41.95 -22.93
C GLY A 171 7.94 -40.61 -22.20
N ALA A 172 6.71 -40.12 -22.02
CA ALA A 172 6.43 -38.83 -21.40
C ALA A 172 6.82 -38.74 -19.91
N ALA A 173 6.98 -39.87 -19.23
CA ALA A 173 7.33 -39.91 -17.80
C ALA A 173 8.80 -39.60 -17.51
N ARG A 174 9.65 -39.51 -18.53
CA ARG A 174 11.09 -39.23 -18.38
C ARG A 174 11.32 -37.79 -17.88
N PHE A 175 12.19 -37.61 -16.89
CA PHE A 175 12.41 -36.32 -16.21
C PHE A 175 12.85 -35.19 -17.15
N GLU A 176 13.70 -35.47 -18.13
CA GLU A 176 14.17 -34.47 -19.10
C GLU A 176 13.05 -33.93 -19.99
N ASN A 177 11.93 -34.66 -20.13
CA ASN A 177 10.75 -34.20 -20.86
C ASN A 177 9.94 -33.17 -20.07
N LEU A 178 10.18 -33.03 -18.76
CA LEU A 178 9.65 -31.95 -17.91
C LEU A 178 10.47 -30.65 -18.02
N HIS A 179 11.55 -30.64 -18.81
CA HIS A 179 12.53 -29.55 -18.86
C HIS A 179 12.73 -29.05 -20.30
N ARG A 180 11.66 -28.85 -21.08
CA ARG A 180 11.78 -28.52 -22.52
C ARG A 180 12.31 -27.10 -22.72
N ASN A 181 13.28 -26.93 -23.63
CA ASN A 181 13.91 -25.61 -23.86
C ASN A 181 12.97 -24.57 -24.48
N HIS A 182 11.97 -25.01 -25.25
CA HIS A 182 11.00 -24.13 -25.92
C HIS A 182 9.79 -23.80 -25.03
N ARG A 183 9.77 -24.28 -23.78
CA ARG A 183 8.71 -24.03 -22.81
C ARG A 183 9.25 -23.08 -21.73
N PRO A 184 8.43 -22.13 -21.25
CA PRO A 184 8.82 -21.23 -20.16
C PRO A 184 9.32 -22.00 -18.94
N SER A 185 10.39 -21.52 -18.34
CA SER A 185 10.91 -22.03 -17.08
C SER A 185 11.64 -20.93 -16.33
N THR A 186 11.45 -20.88 -15.02
CA THR A 186 12.24 -20.03 -14.12
C THR A 186 13.71 -20.46 -13.97
N SER A 187 14.25 -21.35 -14.81
CA SER A 187 15.65 -21.77 -14.77
C SER A 187 16.61 -20.57 -14.89
N THR A 188 17.60 -20.47 -14.00
CA THR A 188 18.49 -19.30 -13.93
C THR A 188 19.93 -19.66 -13.58
N LEU A 189 20.86 -18.93 -14.20
CA LEU A 189 22.24 -18.82 -13.74
C LEU A 189 22.28 -17.79 -12.61
N SER A 190 22.99 -18.10 -11.53
CA SER A 190 23.20 -17.21 -10.38
C SER A 190 24.69 -17.14 -10.06
N MET A 191 25.23 -15.94 -10.10
CA MET A 191 26.58 -15.63 -9.65
C MET A 191 26.47 -15.03 -8.26
N MET A 192 27.20 -15.54 -7.28
CA MET A 192 27.09 -15.15 -5.87
C MET A 192 28.47 -14.73 -5.33
N HIS A 193 28.50 -13.62 -4.61
CA HIS A 193 29.67 -13.07 -3.97
C HIS A 193 29.40 -12.86 -2.48
N TYR A 194 29.98 -13.75 -1.67
CA TYR A 194 29.95 -13.69 -0.21
C TYR A 194 31.07 -12.78 0.27
N ILE A 195 30.73 -11.78 1.06
CA ILE A 195 31.69 -10.82 1.59
C ILE A 195 32.36 -11.37 2.87
N PRO A 196 33.59 -10.93 3.19
CA PRO A 196 34.24 -11.23 4.46
C PRO A 196 33.33 -10.85 5.64
N SER A 197 32.92 -11.84 6.42
CA SER A 197 32.03 -11.67 7.58
C SER A 197 32.50 -12.53 8.74
N ASN A 198 32.55 -11.95 9.94
CA ASN A 198 32.77 -12.62 11.21
C ASN A 198 31.42 -12.88 11.91
N PRO A 199 30.97 -14.15 11.97
CA PRO A 199 29.72 -14.55 12.60
C PRO A 199 29.52 -14.09 14.06
N ALA A 200 30.60 -13.76 14.78
CA ALA A 200 30.51 -13.30 16.16
C ALA A 200 30.34 -11.77 16.31
N LYS A 201 30.43 -11.00 15.21
CA LYS A 201 30.47 -9.53 15.26
C LYS A 201 29.57 -8.86 14.23
N ASP A 202 29.36 -9.48 13.09
CA ASP A 202 28.71 -8.86 11.94
C ASP A 202 27.24 -9.30 11.85
N GLY A 203 26.37 -8.38 11.42
CA GLY A 203 24.93 -8.66 11.25
C GLY A 203 24.58 -9.35 9.93
N ASN A 204 25.51 -9.40 8.97
CA ASN A 204 25.33 -10.00 7.64
C ASN A 204 26.26 -11.21 7.50
N VAL A 205 25.73 -12.43 7.62
CA VAL A 205 26.54 -13.65 7.76
C VAL A 205 25.96 -14.80 6.95
N GLY A 206 26.74 -15.27 5.98
CA GLY A 206 26.45 -16.52 5.27
C GLY A 206 25.07 -16.53 4.59
N HIS A 207 24.46 -17.72 4.50
CA HIS A 207 23.10 -17.90 4.01
C HIS A 207 22.43 -19.01 4.82
N GLN A 208 21.17 -18.79 5.21
CA GLN A 208 20.42 -19.69 6.08
C GLN A 208 20.29 -21.12 5.55
N LYS A 209 19.95 -22.05 6.46
CA LYS A 209 19.68 -23.44 6.11
C LYS A 209 18.42 -23.55 5.25
N HIS A 210 18.47 -24.30 4.16
CA HIS A 210 17.34 -24.52 3.26
C HIS A 210 17.55 -25.76 2.36
N THR A 211 16.50 -26.14 1.63
CA THR A 211 16.61 -26.99 0.43
C THR A 211 16.39 -26.17 -0.84
N ASP A 212 16.87 -26.66 -1.98
CA ASP A 212 16.72 -25.96 -3.25
C ASP A 212 15.34 -26.15 -3.87
N ILE A 213 14.77 -25.07 -4.43
CA ILE A 213 13.49 -25.09 -5.16
C ILE A 213 13.57 -25.97 -6.43
N SER A 214 14.74 -25.98 -7.07
CA SER A 214 14.99 -26.54 -8.41
C SER A 214 14.79 -28.05 -8.52
N SER A 215 14.92 -28.57 -9.74
CA SER A 215 15.09 -30.00 -9.97
C SER A 215 16.53 -30.42 -9.66
N LEU A 216 17.49 -29.69 -10.22
CA LEU A 216 18.92 -29.87 -9.98
C LEU A 216 19.60 -28.51 -9.82
N THR A 217 20.59 -28.42 -8.95
CA THR A 217 21.52 -27.30 -8.90
C THR A 217 22.89 -27.78 -9.34
N VAL A 218 23.46 -27.13 -10.34
CA VAL A 218 24.86 -27.32 -10.75
C VAL A 218 25.67 -26.20 -10.14
N LEU A 219 26.49 -26.53 -9.14
CA LEU A 219 27.27 -25.57 -8.36
C LEU A 219 28.76 -25.71 -8.68
N PHE A 220 29.38 -24.59 -9.05
CA PHE A 220 30.82 -24.44 -9.12
C PHE A 220 31.30 -23.48 -8.03
N THR A 221 32.30 -23.93 -7.28
CA THR A 221 32.94 -23.16 -6.21
C THR A 221 34.38 -23.63 -6.07
N GLU A 222 35.32 -22.70 -5.94
CA GLU A 222 36.74 -23.02 -5.67
C GLU A 222 37.09 -22.86 -4.19
N GLN A 223 36.17 -22.28 -3.41
CA GLN A 223 36.39 -21.87 -2.01
C GLN A 223 35.43 -22.58 -1.05
N TRP A 224 35.92 -22.85 0.16
CA TRP A 224 35.16 -23.50 1.23
C TRP A 224 34.02 -22.61 1.73
N GLY A 225 32.91 -23.21 2.15
CA GLY A 225 31.82 -22.48 2.80
C GLY A 225 30.47 -23.20 2.77
N LEU A 226 30.24 -24.08 1.80
CA LEU A 226 29.04 -24.92 1.75
C LEU A 226 29.09 -25.97 2.86
N GLN A 227 28.02 -26.02 3.67
CA GLN A 227 27.75 -27.10 4.60
C GLN A 227 26.46 -27.82 4.21
N VAL A 228 26.47 -29.13 4.28
CA VAL A 228 25.31 -29.99 4.01
C VAL A 228 24.96 -30.78 5.27
N ARG A 229 23.69 -31.15 5.40
CA ARG A 229 23.16 -32.06 6.41
C ARG A 229 22.48 -33.23 5.69
N PRO A 230 23.19 -34.34 5.46
CA PRO A 230 22.65 -35.50 4.77
C PRO A 230 21.41 -36.06 5.48
N PRO A 231 20.48 -36.70 4.73
CA PRO A 231 19.33 -37.38 5.31
C PRO A 231 19.72 -38.35 6.44
N GLY A 232 19.04 -38.23 7.59
CA GLY A 232 19.33 -39.05 8.78
C GLY A 232 20.51 -38.58 9.64
N SER A 233 21.27 -37.56 9.24
CA SER A 233 22.28 -36.90 10.08
C SER A 233 21.73 -35.68 10.79
N LYS A 234 22.18 -35.45 12.03
CA LYS A 234 21.92 -34.21 12.79
C LYS A 234 23.06 -33.19 12.74
N GLU A 235 24.26 -33.60 12.28
CA GLU A 235 25.44 -32.73 12.21
C GLU A 235 25.57 -32.13 10.81
N PHE A 236 25.84 -30.83 10.71
CA PHE A 236 26.27 -30.19 9.46
C PHE A 236 27.75 -30.46 9.21
N GLY A 237 28.11 -30.70 7.96
CA GLY A 237 29.50 -30.93 7.56
C GLY A 237 29.84 -30.18 6.27
N PHE A 238 31.11 -29.81 6.13
CA PHE A 238 31.59 -29.08 4.96
C PHE A 238 31.68 -29.97 3.72
N VAL A 239 31.47 -29.36 2.57
CA VAL A 239 31.76 -29.95 1.26
C VAL A 239 33.07 -29.38 0.74
N GLU A 240 34.00 -30.27 0.36
CA GLU A 240 35.31 -29.88 -0.17
C GLU A 240 35.21 -29.39 -1.63
N PRO A 241 35.65 -28.16 -1.94
CA PRO A 241 35.78 -27.73 -3.32
C PRO A 241 36.81 -28.59 -4.07
N LYS A 242 36.44 -29.19 -5.19
CA LYS A 242 37.33 -30.02 -6.01
C LYS A 242 37.50 -29.43 -7.40
N LYS A 243 38.76 -29.24 -7.81
CA LYS A 243 39.09 -28.67 -9.12
C LYS A 243 38.60 -29.57 -10.25
N GLY A 244 37.94 -28.98 -11.25
CA GLY A 244 37.43 -29.70 -12.42
C GLY A 244 36.18 -30.54 -12.15
N GLN A 245 35.56 -30.38 -10.98
CA GLN A 245 34.32 -31.08 -10.61
C GLN A 245 33.25 -30.07 -10.20
N ALA A 246 32.01 -30.32 -10.62
CA ALA A 246 30.84 -29.58 -10.14
C ALA A 246 30.22 -30.32 -8.94
N ILE A 247 29.60 -29.58 -8.04
CA ILE A 247 28.74 -30.15 -6.99
C ILE A 247 27.32 -30.15 -7.53
N ILE A 248 26.66 -31.30 -7.51
CA ILE A 248 25.26 -31.43 -7.91
C ILE A 248 24.39 -31.60 -6.68
N ASN A 249 23.34 -30.79 -6.57
CA ASN A 249 22.29 -30.93 -5.56
C ASN A 249 20.97 -31.35 -6.23
N VAL A 250 20.28 -32.32 -5.65
CA VAL A 250 18.88 -32.62 -5.96
C VAL A 250 17.99 -31.64 -5.21
N GLY A 251 17.13 -30.92 -5.92
CA GLY A 251 16.16 -30.02 -5.30
C GLY A 251 14.77 -30.62 -5.16
N ASP A 252 13.87 -29.85 -4.58
CA ASP A 252 12.52 -30.29 -4.21
C ASP A 252 11.70 -30.75 -5.40
N SER A 253 11.80 -30.06 -6.54
CA SER A 253 11.02 -30.39 -7.75
C SER A 253 11.34 -31.79 -8.27
N LEU A 254 12.61 -32.19 -8.27
CA LEU A 254 13.00 -33.53 -8.71
C LEU A 254 12.66 -34.59 -7.66
N ARG A 255 12.75 -34.23 -6.37
CA ARG A 255 12.22 -35.08 -5.30
C ARG A 255 10.73 -35.36 -5.50
N PHE A 256 9.91 -34.35 -5.76
CA PHE A 256 8.48 -34.54 -6.02
C PHE A 256 8.23 -35.34 -7.30
N ALA A 257 8.95 -35.03 -8.39
CA ALA A 257 8.84 -35.77 -9.66
C ALA A 257 9.16 -37.27 -9.51
N SER A 258 10.06 -37.62 -8.58
CA SER A 258 10.42 -39.00 -8.27
C SER A 258 9.45 -39.73 -7.32
N GLY A 259 8.33 -39.09 -6.96
CA GLY A 259 7.41 -39.59 -5.93
C GLY A 259 8.08 -39.66 -4.55
N HIS A 260 8.87 -38.63 -4.22
CA HIS A 260 9.58 -38.47 -2.95
C HIS A 260 10.67 -39.54 -2.70
N THR A 261 11.11 -40.22 -3.77
CA THR A 261 12.16 -41.27 -3.70
C THR A 261 13.56 -40.68 -3.59
N PHE A 262 13.82 -39.56 -4.28
CA PHE A 262 15.11 -38.87 -4.17
C PHE A 262 15.15 -37.89 -3.00
N GLN A 263 16.34 -37.63 -2.49
CA GLN A 263 16.55 -36.76 -1.34
C GLN A 263 16.87 -35.34 -1.81
N SER A 264 16.13 -34.36 -1.29
CA SER A 264 16.48 -32.94 -1.41
C SER A 264 17.18 -32.56 -0.12
N CYS A 265 18.45 -32.18 -0.16
CA CYS A 265 19.27 -32.13 1.05
C CYS A 265 19.37 -30.71 1.64
N ILE A 266 19.26 -30.62 2.97
CA ILE A 266 19.38 -29.36 3.70
C ILE A 266 20.83 -28.93 3.67
N HIS A 267 21.04 -27.69 3.28
CA HIS A 267 22.36 -27.11 3.23
C HIS A 267 22.30 -25.63 3.64
N ARG A 268 23.47 -25.09 4.00
CA ARG A 268 23.67 -23.69 4.36
C ARG A 268 25.03 -23.23 3.87
N VAL A 269 25.24 -21.92 3.81
CA VAL A 269 26.56 -21.36 3.50
C VAL A 269 27.06 -20.57 4.69
N VAL A 270 28.25 -20.90 5.15
CA VAL A 270 28.91 -20.24 6.26
C VAL A 270 30.28 -19.73 5.82
N PRO A 271 30.78 -18.62 6.40
CA PRO A 271 32.14 -18.18 6.11
C PRO A 271 33.13 -19.18 6.73
N TYR A 272 33.92 -19.86 5.88
CA TYR A 272 34.99 -20.76 6.34
C TYR A 272 36.19 -19.96 6.87
N ASN A 273 36.59 -18.93 6.11
CA ASN A 273 37.60 -17.95 6.47
C ASN A 273 36.96 -16.55 6.46
N TYR A 274 36.94 -15.88 7.62
CA TYR A 274 36.18 -14.64 7.82
C TYR A 274 36.76 -13.42 7.12
N SER A 275 37.98 -13.53 6.60
CA SER A 275 38.68 -12.46 5.89
C SER A 275 38.65 -12.63 4.37
N GLU A 276 38.02 -13.68 3.87
CA GLU A 276 38.08 -14.07 2.46
C GLU A 276 36.76 -13.78 1.75
N HIS A 277 36.84 -13.16 0.57
CA HIS A 277 35.71 -13.06 -0.36
C HIS A 277 35.48 -14.42 -1.00
N ARG A 278 34.25 -14.94 -0.95
CA ARG A 278 33.91 -16.23 -1.57
C ARG A 278 33.01 -16.05 -2.78
N TYR A 279 33.36 -16.70 -3.87
CA TYR A 279 32.67 -16.64 -5.15
C TYR A 279 32.13 -18.03 -5.51
N SER A 280 30.86 -18.08 -5.90
CA SER A 280 30.25 -19.32 -6.41
C SER A 280 29.28 -19.05 -7.54
N VAL A 281 29.21 -19.97 -8.50
CA VAL A 281 28.26 -19.95 -9.60
C VAL A 281 27.33 -21.15 -9.47
N ALA A 282 26.03 -20.88 -9.39
CA ALA A 282 25.00 -21.90 -9.36
C ALA A 282 24.10 -21.78 -10.59
N TYR A 283 23.80 -22.89 -11.24
CA TYR A 283 22.72 -22.97 -12.22
C TYR A 283 21.57 -23.80 -11.66
N PHE A 284 20.44 -23.14 -11.45
CA PHE A 284 19.22 -23.78 -10.96
C PHE A 284 18.40 -24.28 -12.15
N LEU A 285 18.52 -25.56 -12.47
CA LEU A 285 17.70 -26.21 -13.50
C LEU A 285 16.32 -26.51 -12.90
N ARG A 286 15.29 -25.91 -13.48
CA ARG A 286 13.89 -26.04 -13.05
C ARG A 286 13.06 -26.68 -14.15
N ALA A 287 12.02 -27.40 -13.74
CA ALA A 287 11.03 -27.88 -14.69
C ALA A 287 10.35 -26.70 -15.41
N GLU A 288 9.66 -27.00 -16.51
CA GLU A 288 8.79 -26.00 -17.14
C GLU A 288 7.67 -25.58 -16.19
N ASP A 289 7.28 -24.32 -16.25
CA ASP A 289 6.43 -23.64 -15.25
C ASP A 289 5.13 -24.40 -14.94
N GLU A 290 4.51 -25.00 -15.97
CA GLU A 290 3.24 -25.74 -15.88
C GLU A 290 3.39 -27.21 -15.41
N THR A 291 4.59 -27.65 -15.05
CA THR A 291 4.79 -29.03 -14.60
C THR A 291 4.11 -29.22 -13.25
N MET A 292 3.13 -30.10 -13.18
CA MET A 292 2.42 -30.41 -11.94
C MET A 292 3.17 -31.44 -11.11
N PHE A 293 3.33 -31.17 -9.82
CA PHE A 293 3.90 -32.06 -8.82
C PHE A 293 2.92 -32.26 -7.66
N GLN A 294 3.11 -33.32 -6.89
CA GLN A 294 2.53 -33.43 -5.56
C GLN A 294 3.61 -33.08 -4.53
N ASP A 295 3.40 -32.03 -3.74
CA ASP A 295 4.37 -31.60 -2.73
C ASP A 295 4.41 -32.55 -1.51
N SER A 296 5.21 -32.20 -0.50
CA SER A 296 5.33 -33.01 0.72
C SER A 296 4.09 -33.00 1.62
N GLU A 297 3.15 -32.09 1.39
CA GLU A 297 1.87 -31.99 2.11
C GLU A 297 0.72 -32.67 1.35
N GLY A 298 1.01 -33.20 0.16
CA GLY A 298 0.03 -33.86 -0.68
C GLY A 298 -0.73 -32.91 -1.61
N ARG A 299 -0.38 -31.62 -1.66
CA ARG A 299 -0.99 -30.62 -2.55
C ARG A 299 -0.47 -30.80 -3.96
N PHE A 300 -1.35 -30.62 -4.95
CA PHE A 300 -0.93 -30.53 -6.36
C PHE A 300 -0.51 -29.09 -6.67
N VAL A 301 0.76 -28.90 -6.99
CA VAL A 301 1.35 -27.58 -7.24
C VAL A 301 2.11 -27.58 -8.56
N THR A 302 2.01 -26.49 -9.32
CA THR A 302 2.85 -26.33 -10.52
C THR A 302 4.28 -25.99 -10.09
N ALA A 303 5.25 -26.26 -10.95
CA ALA A 303 6.65 -25.89 -10.74
C ALA A 303 6.79 -24.37 -10.51
N ARG A 304 5.98 -23.56 -11.20
CA ARG A 304 5.96 -22.10 -11.02
C ARG A 304 5.38 -21.70 -9.67
N THR A 305 4.24 -22.25 -9.29
CA THR A 305 3.60 -21.97 -7.99
C THR A 305 4.53 -22.34 -6.83
N TRP A 306 5.10 -23.56 -6.85
CA TRP A 306 6.06 -24.00 -5.83
C TRP A 306 7.27 -23.06 -5.74
N HIS A 307 7.77 -22.64 -6.89
CA HIS A 307 8.90 -21.73 -6.95
C HIS A 307 8.56 -20.36 -6.34
N ASP A 308 7.43 -19.76 -6.71
CA ASP A 308 7.07 -18.43 -6.25
C ASP A 308 6.72 -18.45 -4.75
N GLU A 309 5.94 -19.44 -4.26
CA GLU A 309 5.63 -19.62 -2.84
C GLU A 309 6.91 -19.75 -1.99
N LYS A 310 7.81 -20.67 -2.38
CA LYS A 310 9.03 -20.92 -1.61
C LYS A 310 10.02 -19.76 -1.71
N PHE A 311 10.06 -19.06 -2.85
CA PHE A 311 10.87 -17.85 -2.99
C PHE A 311 10.39 -16.72 -2.09
N LEU A 312 9.08 -16.51 -2.00
CA LEU A 312 8.48 -15.54 -1.08
C LEU A 312 8.79 -15.89 0.37
N ALA A 313 8.73 -17.17 0.72
CA ALA A 313 9.16 -17.62 2.05
C ALA A 313 10.61 -17.21 2.35
N PHE A 314 11.54 -17.27 1.40
CA PHE A 314 12.91 -16.79 1.62
C PHE A 314 13.07 -15.27 1.80
N LEU A 315 12.11 -14.47 1.34
CA LEU A 315 12.11 -13.01 1.49
C LEU A 315 11.34 -12.54 2.72
N ALA A 316 10.49 -13.39 3.29
CA ALA A 316 9.64 -13.05 4.43
C ALA A 316 10.48 -12.74 5.68
N SER A 317 9.92 -11.97 6.62
CA SER A 317 10.61 -11.60 7.87
C SER A 317 10.98 -12.85 8.69
N PRO A 318 11.94 -12.79 9.63
CA PRO A 318 12.21 -13.91 10.53
C PRO A 318 10.96 -14.43 11.26
N ALA A 319 10.03 -13.54 11.62
CA ALA A 319 8.76 -13.89 12.25
C ALA A 319 7.82 -14.64 11.29
N ASP A 320 7.71 -14.18 10.04
CA ASP A 320 6.88 -14.82 9.01
C ASP A 320 7.46 -16.15 8.53
N GLN A 321 8.79 -16.25 8.40
CA GLN A 321 9.46 -17.52 8.12
C GLN A 321 9.30 -18.53 9.25
N ALA A 322 9.27 -18.07 10.51
CA ALA A 322 8.98 -18.93 11.65
C ALA A 322 7.51 -19.38 11.68
N ALA A 323 6.59 -18.57 11.13
CA ALA A 323 5.18 -18.93 10.97
C ALA A 323 4.91 -19.80 9.72
N ALA A 324 5.78 -19.74 8.70
CA ALA A 324 5.67 -20.57 7.50
C ALA A 324 5.84 -22.05 7.85
N PRO A 325 5.13 -22.97 7.17
CA PRO A 325 5.34 -24.39 7.35
C PRO A 325 6.81 -24.76 7.13
N SER A 326 7.45 -25.41 8.10
CA SER A 326 8.85 -25.86 7.98
C SER A 326 9.06 -26.80 6.80
N SER A 327 8.01 -27.53 6.42
CA SER A 327 7.89 -28.29 5.17
C SER A 327 8.17 -27.47 3.91
N MET A 328 7.83 -26.18 3.88
CA MET A 328 8.09 -25.32 2.73
C MET A 328 9.58 -24.97 2.61
N LEU A 329 10.21 -24.51 3.69
CA LEU A 329 11.63 -24.13 3.68
C LEU A 329 12.56 -25.34 3.48
N LEU A 330 12.20 -26.48 4.06
CA LEU A 330 13.02 -27.70 4.09
C LEU A 330 12.56 -28.77 3.08
N GLY A 331 11.64 -28.45 2.18
CA GLY A 331 11.14 -29.40 1.18
C GLY A 331 10.38 -30.60 1.77
N GLY A 332 9.85 -30.48 3.00
CA GLY A 332 9.11 -31.52 3.73
C GLY A 332 9.98 -32.42 4.61
N MET A 333 11.23 -32.04 4.86
CA MET A 333 12.10 -32.79 5.77
C MET A 333 11.84 -32.43 7.24
N GLN A 334 11.83 -33.44 8.11
CA GLN A 334 11.57 -33.29 9.56
C GLN A 334 12.81 -32.75 10.29
N GLU A 335 12.59 -31.93 11.34
CA GLU A 335 13.66 -31.44 12.23
C GLU A 335 13.64 -32.16 13.59
N ASP A 336 14.83 -32.41 14.14
CA ASP A 336 15.05 -32.65 15.56
C ASP A 336 15.94 -31.51 16.12
N GLU A 337 15.49 -30.85 17.19
CA GLU A 337 16.02 -29.59 17.75
C GLU A 337 17.43 -29.68 18.39
N THR A 338 18.50 -29.79 17.59
CA THR A 338 19.87 -29.59 18.09
C THR A 338 20.78 -28.93 17.05
N ASP A 339 20.65 -27.62 16.81
CA ASP A 339 21.65 -26.86 16.03
C ASP A 339 22.59 -26.09 16.97
N VAL A 340 23.87 -26.06 16.62
CA VAL A 340 25.01 -25.76 17.50
C VAL A 340 25.38 -24.27 17.51
N TYR A 341 24.50 -23.44 16.93
CA TYR A 341 24.66 -21.98 16.78
C TYR A 341 23.68 -21.12 17.60
N SER A 342 22.76 -21.72 18.36
CA SER A 342 21.89 -20.96 19.27
C SER A 342 22.70 -20.42 20.46
N LEU A 343 22.83 -19.10 20.54
CA LEU A 343 23.27 -18.42 21.76
C LEU A 343 22.08 -18.30 22.75
N PRO A 344 22.32 -18.12 24.07
CA PRO A 344 21.23 -18.12 25.05
C PRO A 344 20.33 -16.88 24.92
N GLN A 345 19.03 -17.11 24.74
CA GLN A 345 17.95 -16.13 24.58
C GLN A 345 17.62 -15.34 25.87
N PRO A 346 17.39 -14.01 25.83
CA PRO A 346 16.61 -13.28 26.83
C PRO A 346 15.10 -13.37 26.58
N LYS A 347 14.30 -13.46 27.66
CA LYS A 347 12.84 -13.68 27.62
C LYS A 347 12.06 -12.51 26.99
N PRO A 348 10.96 -12.77 26.25
CA PRO A 348 10.10 -11.71 25.70
C PRO A 348 9.22 -11.04 26.76
N VAL A 349 9.06 -9.73 26.62
CA VAL A 349 8.11 -8.86 27.32
C VAL A 349 6.79 -8.85 26.55
N ALA A 350 5.68 -8.85 27.28
CA ALA A 350 4.32 -8.97 26.77
C ALA A 350 3.92 -7.85 25.79
N ALA A 351 3.19 -8.22 24.73
CA ALA A 351 2.57 -7.31 23.77
C ALA A 351 1.12 -6.97 24.19
N ASP A 352 0.81 -5.67 24.19
CA ASP A 352 -0.50 -5.08 24.52
C ASP A 352 -1.50 -5.15 23.35
N ALA A 353 -2.78 -4.98 23.71
CA ALA A 353 -3.97 -5.18 22.90
C ALA A 353 -4.21 -4.09 21.85
N THR A 354 -3.97 -4.41 20.58
CA THR A 354 -4.57 -3.73 19.40
C THR A 354 -5.13 -4.74 18.37
N LYS A 355 -5.23 -6.02 18.72
CA LYS A 355 -5.50 -7.13 17.77
C LYS A 355 -6.98 -7.41 17.46
N SER A 356 -7.93 -6.52 17.77
CA SER A 356 -9.35 -6.90 17.77
C SER A 356 -10.13 -6.69 16.45
N SER A 357 -9.65 -5.91 15.48
CA SER A 357 -10.44 -5.58 14.26
C SER A 357 -9.99 -6.29 12.98
N ALA A 358 -8.79 -6.88 12.94
CA ALA A 358 -8.26 -7.57 11.74
C ALA A 358 -8.93 -8.93 11.42
N VAL A 359 -9.92 -9.37 12.22
CA VAL A 359 -10.42 -10.76 12.22
C VAL A 359 -11.56 -11.02 11.21
N GLU A 360 -12.13 -10.01 10.54
CA GLU A 360 -13.30 -10.22 9.67
C GLU A 360 -13.09 -10.05 8.16
N VAL A 361 -11.95 -9.52 7.69
CA VAL A 361 -11.57 -9.64 6.27
C VAL A 361 -10.94 -11.01 5.98
N THR A 362 -10.49 -11.73 7.02
CA THR A 362 -10.02 -13.12 6.93
C THR A 362 -11.14 -14.15 6.71
N ALA A 363 -12.42 -13.75 6.73
CA ALA A 363 -13.56 -14.66 6.65
C ALA A 363 -13.97 -15.09 5.23
N VAL A 364 -13.17 -14.78 4.20
CA VAL A 364 -13.29 -15.39 2.86
C VAL A 364 -12.19 -16.42 2.69
N GLU A 365 -12.33 -17.56 3.36
CA GLU A 365 -11.59 -18.78 3.02
C GLU A 365 -12.09 -19.28 1.65
N ASN A 366 -11.49 -18.79 0.56
CA ASN A 366 -11.47 -19.48 -0.74
C ASN A 366 -10.22 -19.02 -1.51
N ASP A 367 -9.39 -20.00 -1.88
CA ASP A 367 -8.32 -19.98 -2.87
C ASP A 367 -8.10 -18.64 -3.62
N GLY A 368 -7.16 -17.82 -3.14
CA GLY A 368 -6.48 -16.82 -3.99
C GLY A 368 -6.54 -15.34 -3.58
N LEU A 369 -7.22 -14.96 -2.51
CA LEU A 369 -7.31 -13.56 -2.07
C LEU A 369 -6.69 -13.42 -0.68
N ASN A 370 -5.47 -12.90 -0.57
CA ASN A 370 -4.97 -12.08 0.56
C ASN A 370 -3.47 -11.81 0.40
N MET A 371 -3.11 -10.54 0.18
CA MET A 371 -1.76 -10.01 0.43
C MET A 371 -1.90 -8.92 1.50
N ALA A 372 -1.32 -9.15 2.68
CA ALA A 372 -1.19 -8.11 3.70
C ALA A 372 0.11 -7.33 3.43
N LEU A 373 0.01 -6.02 3.28
CA LEU A 373 1.16 -5.14 3.17
C LEU A 373 1.33 -4.38 4.48
N THR A 374 2.49 -4.54 5.10
CA THR A 374 2.84 -3.88 6.36
C THR A 374 3.73 -2.67 6.10
N GLN A 375 3.38 -1.55 6.71
CA GLN A 375 4.16 -0.30 6.65
C GLN A 375 4.46 0.17 8.07
N ASP A 376 5.67 0.64 8.32
CA ASP A 376 6.05 1.22 9.61
C ASP A 376 5.76 2.72 9.52
N VAL A 377 4.73 3.22 10.19
CA VAL A 377 4.30 4.62 10.04
C VAL A 377 4.35 5.37 11.36
N TYR A 378 4.52 6.69 11.29
CA TYR A 378 4.44 7.56 12.46
C TYR A 378 2.97 7.80 12.87
N LEU A 379 2.63 7.45 14.11
CA LEU A 379 1.35 7.75 14.76
C LEU A 379 1.61 8.37 16.14
N ASP A 380 0.57 8.93 16.77
CA ASP A 380 0.65 9.42 18.14
C ASP A 380 -0.62 9.16 18.96
N TYR A 381 -0.44 8.90 20.25
CA TYR A 381 -1.55 8.56 21.14
C TYR A 381 -1.49 9.35 22.44
N PRO A 382 -2.63 9.72 23.05
CA PRO A 382 -2.65 10.54 24.25
C PRO A 382 -2.23 9.74 25.49
N ILE A 383 -1.25 10.26 26.24
CA ILE A 383 -0.87 9.77 27.58
C ILE A 383 -1.72 10.47 28.64
N HIS A 384 -1.91 11.78 28.49
CA HIS A 384 -2.61 12.59 29.47
C HIS A 384 -3.38 13.72 28.79
N ARG A 385 -4.62 13.92 29.23
CA ARG A 385 -5.49 15.01 28.79
C ARG A 385 -6.14 15.67 30.00
N SER A 386 -6.15 16.99 30.05
CA SER A 386 -7.01 17.74 30.97
C SER A 386 -7.33 19.13 30.43
N LEU A 387 -8.51 19.60 30.79
CA LEU A 387 -8.99 20.94 30.47
C LEU A 387 -9.71 21.53 31.69
N SER A 388 -9.27 22.70 32.14
CA SER A 388 -9.87 23.40 33.27
C SER A 388 -10.02 24.89 33.03
N LEU A 389 -11.05 25.48 33.61
CA LEU A 389 -11.35 26.90 33.53
C LEU A 389 -11.35 27.50 34.94
N ASP A 390 -10.37 28.36 35.21
CA ASP A 390 -10.17 29.02 36.49
C ASP A 390 -10.82 30.40 36.50
N TYR A 391 -11.81 30.59 37.37
CA TYR A 391 -12.55 31.84 37.48
C TYR A 391 -11.92 32.78 38.51
N GLY A 392 -12.04 34.09 38.29
CA GLY A 392 -11.52 35.12 39.22
C GLY A 392 -12.14 35.10 40.63
N ASN A 393 -13.21 34.35 40.86
CA ASN A 393 -13.80 34.12 42.18
C ASN A 393 -13.13 32.96 42.97
N GLY A 394 -12.14 32.30 42.39
CA GLY A 394 -11.41 31.17 42.98
C GLY A 394 -12.04 29.79 42.76
N SER A 395 -13.16 29.70 42.02
CA SER A 395 -13.71 28.42 41.59
C SER A 395 -13.06 27.94 40.29
N THR A 396 -13.03 26.61 40.09
CA THR A 396 -12.51 25.98 38.87
C THR A 396 -13.56 25.02 38.30
N TYR A 397 -13.78 25.09 36.99
CA TYR A 397 -14.51 24.08 36.25
C TYR A 397 -13.52 23.10 35.63
N HIS A 398 -13.81 21.80 35.71
CA HIS A 398 -13.02 20.74 35.08
C HIS A 398 -13.90 20.03 34.06
N ALA A 399 -13.45 19.98 32.80
CA ALA A 399 -14.08 19.16 31.77
C ALA A 399 -13.82 17.67 32.08
N THR A 400 -14.78 16.81 31.77
CA THR A 400 -14.61 15.36 31.95
C THR A 400 -13.80 14.76 30.82
N LEU A 401 -13.93 15.29 29.59
CA LEU A 401 -13.35 14.77 28.35
C LEU A 401 -13.78 13.32 28.07
N GLU A 402 -15.01 13.02 28.47
CA GLU A 402 -15.61 11.69 28.40
C GLU A 402 -17.00 11.78 27.80
N GLU A 403 -17.32 10.82 26.94
CA GLU A 403 -18.65 10.61 26.40
C GLU A 403 -19.46 9.70 27.34
N GLU A 404 -20.77 9.89 27.37
CA GLU A 404 -21.70 9.10 28.18
C GLU A 404 -21.63 7.60 27.85
N ILE A 405 -21.63 6.76 28.88
CA ILE A 405 -21.76 5.30 28.73
C ILE A 405 -23.23 4.95 28.69
N LEU A 406 -23.67 4.27 27.63
CA LEU A 406 -25.04 3.91 27.38
C LEU A 406 -25.21 2.39 27.45
N GLU A 407 -26.17 1.92 28.26
CA GLU A 407 -26.40 0.48 28.45
C GLU A 407 -26.90 -0.20 27.16
N GLU A 408 -27.68 0.52 26.36
CA GLU A 408 -28.25 0.02 25.10
C GLU A 408 -27.23 -0.01 23.95
N ASP A 409 -26.13 0.75 24.07
CA ASP A 409 -25.08 0.91 23.07
C ASP A 409 -23.72 0.49 23.66
N LYS A 410 -23.52 -0.83 23.74
CA LYS A 410 -22.41 -1.46 24.47
C LYS A 410 -21.01 -0.91 24.14
N PRO A 411 -20.64 -0.61 22.87
CA PRO A 411 -19.33 -0.05 22.55
C PRO A 411 -18.99 1.25 23.32
N THR A 412 -20.00 2.03 23.71
CA THR A 412 -19.78 3.28 24.48
C THR A 412 -19.15 3.02 25.86
N GLY A 413 -19.35 1.83 26.43
CA GLY A 413 -18.82 1.42 27.73
C GLY A 413 -17.60 0.51 27.68
N ASP A 414 -17.01 0.30 26.49
CA ASP A 414 -15.86 -0.58 26.32
C ASP A 414 -14.61 0.00 27.03
N ALA A 415 -13.79 -0.88 27.60
CA ALA A 415 -12.58 -0.50 28.33
C ALA A 415 -11.48 0.02 27.40
N ASP A 416 -11.47 -0.44 26.14
CA ASP A 416 -10.48 -0.06 25.12
C ASP A 416 -10.96 1.14 24.29
N ARG A 417 -12.07 1.79 24.69
CA ARG A 417 -12.60 2.95 23.96
C ARG A 417 -11.56 4.06 23.88
N VAL A 418 -11.44 4.61 22.69
CA VAL A 418 -10.47 5.65 22.40
C VAL A 418 -10.87 6.95 23.11
N PRO A 419 -9.94 7.61 23.81
CA PRO A 419 -10.24 8.84 24.53
C PRO A 419 -10.55 10.06 23.64
N ALA A 420 -10.94 11.19 24.26
CA ALA A 420 -11.03 12.48 23.56
C ALA A 420 -9.63 13.05 23.29
N PHE A 421 -9.21 13.06 22.02
CA PHE A 421 -7.98 13.72 21.58
C PHE A 421 -8.02 14.02 20.07
N HIS A 422 -7.07 14.84 19.62
CA HIS A 422 -6.76 14.98 18.19
C HIS A 422 -5.47 14.24 17.86
N GLY A 423 -5.52 13.36 16.85
CA GLY A 423 -4.30 12.77 16.27
C GLY A 423 -3.39 13.87 15.72
N TYR A 424 -2.09 13.72 15.91
CA TYR A 424 -1.04 14.67 15.57
C TYR A 424 -1.12 16.04 16.27
N SER A 425 -1.81 16.12 17.41
CA SER A 425 -1.77 17.32 18.25
C SER A 425 -0.35 17.58 18.78
N GLY A 426 0.03 18.86 18.91
CA GLY A 426 1.22 19.21 19.66
C GLY A 426 1.15 18.68 21.11
N SER A 427 2.26 18.14 21.61
CA SER A 427 2.37 17.65 22.98
C SER A 427 2.81 18.78 23.91
N GLY A 428 2.01 19.12 24.92
CA GLY A 428 2.35 20.16 25.89
C GLY A 428 1.19 20.72 26.69
N ASN A 429 1.51 21.76 27.47
CA ASN A 429 0.59 22.45 28.36
C ASN A 429 0.53 23.93 27.99
N ALA A 430 -0.66 24.52 28.02
CA ALA A 430 -0.86 25.95 27.87
C ALA A 430 -1.89 26.46 28.87
N SER A 431 -1.68 27.65 29.42
CA SER A 431 -2.61 28.30 30.34
C SER A 431 -2.66 29.79 30.05
N ALA A 432 -3.82 30.28 29.62
CA ALA A 432 -4.01 31.67 29.21
C ALA A 432 -5.49 32.07 29.20
N GLU A 433 -5.75 33.38 29.06
CA GLU A 433 -7.05 33.84 28.56
C GLU A 433 -7.29 33.25 27.14
N TYR A 434 -8.55 33.03 26.77
CA TYR A 434 -8.93 32.42 25.50
C TYR A 434 -9.91 33.30 24.72
N ILE A 435 -9.93 33.08 23.39
CA ILE A 435 -10.75 33.80 22.42
C ILE A 435 -11.67 32.79 21.72
N TYR A 436 -12.96 33.12 21.59
CA TYR A 436 -13.84 32.42 20.65
C TYR A 436 -13.56 32.90 19.23
N VAL A 437 -13.14 31.97 18.36
CA VAL A 437 -12.62 32.26 17.02
C VAL A 437 -13.55 31.76 15.90
N GLY A 438 -14.83 31.53 16.21
CA GLY A 438 -15.82 31.09 15.22
C GLY A 438 -15.45 29.73 14.62
N ARG A 439 -15.24 29.67 13.30
CA ARG A 439 -14.83 28.45 12.59
C ARG A 439 -13.30 28.36 12.42
N ALA A 440 -12.54 29.31 12.96
CA ALA A 440 -11.08 29.38 12.84
C ALA A 440 -10.58 29.36 11.38
N SER A 441 -11.35 29.96 10.46
CA SER A 441 -10.87 30.28 9.12
C SER A 441 -9.85 31.42 9.17
N GLN A 442 -9.01 31.57 8.15
CA GLN A 442 -8.09 32.71 8.06
C GLN A 442 -8.86 34.04 8.16
N GLU A 443 -10.04 34.13 7.56
CA GLU A 443 -10.90 35.32 7.54
C GLU A 443 -11.45 35.63 8.94
N ASP A 444 -11.72 34.61 9.75
CA ASP A 444 -12.14 34.81 11.14
C ASP A 444 -11.01 35.44 11.95
N PHE A 445 -9.77 34.95 11.82
CA PHE A 445 -8.61 35.52 12.50
C PHE A 445 -8.29 36.95 12.02
N LYS A 446 -8.31 37.19 10.69
CA LYS A 446 -8.14 38.53 10.11
C LYS A 446 -9.21 39.51 10.61
N CYS A 447 -10.46 39.06 10.72
CA CYS A 447 -11.57 39.85 11.27
C CYS A 447 -11.33 40.22 12.74
N LEU A 448 -10.91 39.26 13.57
CA LEU A 448 -10.62 39.51 14.99
C LEU A 448 -9.48 40.53 15.17
N LEU A 449 -8.42 40.43 14.38
CA LEU A 449 -7.34 41.44 14.38
C LEU A 449 -7.84 42.82 13.95
N ALA A 450 -8.67 42.90 12.91
CA ALA A 450 -9.27 44.15 12.45
C ALA A 450 -10.19 44.79 13.51
N LEU A 451 -10.75 43.98 14.40
CA LEU A 451 -11.53 44.41 15.57
C LEU A 451 -10.66 44.72 16.80
N ASN A 452 -9.32 44.76 16.65
CA ASN A 452 -8.34 45.01 17.71
C ASN A 452 -8.34 43.97 18.84
N ILE A 453 -8.69 42.72 18.54
CA ILE A 453 -8.62 41.62 19.51
C ILE A 453 -7.22 41.01 19.45
N THR A 454 -6.54 40.96 20.59
CA THR A 454 -5.20 40.35 20.70
C THR A 454 -5.29 38.83 20.73
N LEU A 455 -4.63 38.17 19.78
CA LEU A 455 -4.62 36.71 19.62
C LEU A 455 -3.35 36.06 20.19
N GLU A 456 -2.21 36.71 20.05
CA GLU A 456 -0.91 36.17 20.46
C GLU A 456 -0.89 35.80 21.96
N GLY A 457 -0.41 34.60 22.26
CA GLY A 457 -0.34 34.07 23.62
C GLY A 457 -1.68 33.60 24.22
N LYS A 458 -2.78 33.60 23.44
CA LYS A 458 -4.11 33.14 23.89
C LYS A 458 -4.40 31.72 23.42
N ILE A 459 -5.45 31.11 23.98
CA ILE A 459 -5.99 29.81 23.53
C ILE A 459 -7.19 30.05 22.60
N ALA A 460 -7.27 29.32 21.50
CA ALA A 460 -8.39 29.36 20.57
C ALA A 460 -9.52 28.45 21.04
N LEU A 461 -10.75 28.95 21.06
CA LEU A 461 -11.97 28.15 21.19
C LEU A 461 -12.74 28.22 19.86
N ALA A 462 -12.82 27.11 19.15
CA ALA A 462 -13.36 27.05 17.79
C ALA A 462 -14.50 26.03 17.67
N LYS A 463 -15.43 26.29 16.75
CA LYS A 463 -16.39 25.28 16.30
C LYS A 463 -15.77 24.39 15.22
N TYR A 464 -16.20 23.13 15.16
CA TYR A 464 -16.06 22.28 13.96
C TYR A 464 -16.76 22.90 12.74
N GLY A 465 -16.70 22.27 11.57
CA GLY A 465 -17.25 22.76 10.29
C GLY A 465 -16.51 23.98 9.70
N GLY A 466 -16.75 24.29 8.42
CA GLY A 466 -15.91 25.25 7.69
C GLY A 466 -14.60 24.60 7.28
N PRO A 467 -13.41 25.20 7.55
CA PRO A 467 -12.15 24.57 7.20
C PRO A 467 -11.92 23.27 7.98
N PHE A 468 -11.14 22.37 7.39
CA PHE A 468 -10.67 21.14 8.03
C PHE A 468 -10.05 21.40 9.42
N ARG A 469 -10.23 20.47 10.36
CA ARG A 469 -9.83 20.65 11.76
C ARG A 469 -8.33 20.90 11.93
N GLY A 470 -7.47 20.27 11.12
CA GLY A 470 -6.03 20.55 11.12
C GLY A 470 -5.70 21.99 10.74
N LEU A 471 -6.44 22.57 9.78
CA LEU A 471 -6.28 23.97 9.40
C LEU A 471 -6.68 24.94 10.51
N LYS A 472 -7.65 24.58 11.36
CA LYS A 472 -8.02 25.41 12.53
C LYS A 472 -6.84 25.55 13.49
N VAL A 473 -6.16 24.44 13.80
CA VAL A 473 -5.00 24.42 14.70
C VAL A 473 -3.79 25.10 14.05
N LYS A 474 -3.53 24.84 12.76
CA LYS A 474 -2.51 25.51 11.96
C LYS A 474 -2.71 27.02 11.94
N ASN A 475 -3.93 27.48 11.69
CA ASN A 475 -4.26 28.91 11.66
C ASN A 475 -4.07 29.53 13.06
N ALA A 476 -4.60 28.92 14.12
CA ALA A 476 -4.40 29.40 15.48
C ALA A 476 -2.90 29.58 15.80
N GLN A 477 -2.08 28.58 15.45
CA GLN A 477 -0.62 28.65 15.58
C GLN A 477 -0.01 29.80 14.76
N ALA A 478 -0.41 29.95 13.49
CA ALA A 478 0.10 31.00 12.60
C ALA A 478 -0.21 32.42 13.12
N PHE A 479 -1.31 32.60 13.86
CA PHE A 479 -1.69 33.84 14.52
C PHE A 479 -1.15 33.98 15.95
N GLY A 480 -0.18 33.15 16.34
CA GLY A 480 0.55 33.26 17.61
C GLY A 480 -0.21 32.73 18.83
N MET A 481 -1.31 32.01 18.63
CA MET A 481 -2.04 31.36 19.72
C MET A 481 -1.28 30.11 20.20
N ILE A 482 -1.46 29.74 21.46
CA ILE A 482 -0.64 28.73 22.14
C ILE A 482 -1.36 27.41 22.44
N GLY A 483 -2.63 27.30 22.04
CA GLY A 483 -3.42 26.08 22.15
C GLY A 483 -4.78 26.24 21.47
N ALA A 484 -5.46 25.12 21.20
CA ALA A 484 -6.77 25.12 20.54
C ALA A 484 -7.75 24.11 21.14
N VAL A 485 -8.98 24.53 21.38
CA VAL A 485 -10.09 23.69 21.83
C VAL A 485 -11.18 23.74 20.77
N ILE A 486 -11.65 22.58 20.31
CA ILE A 486 -12.61 22.48 19.21
C ILE A 486 -13.85 21.71 19.69
N PHE A 487 -15.05 22.17 19.32
CA PHE A 487 -16.30 21.53 19.70
C PHE A 487 -17.34 21.53 18.58
N THR A 488 -18.27 20.58 18.62
CA THR A 488 -19.38 20.48 17.66
C THR A 488 -20.58 21.21 18.20
N ASP A 489 -20.97 22.32 17.58
CA ASP A 489 -22.08 23.14 18.08
C ASP A 489 -23.43 22.64 17.57
N PRO A 490 -24.46 22.49 18.43
CA PRO A 490 -25.79 22.01 18.03
C PRO A 490 -26.51 22.95 17.05
N GLY A 491 -26.03 24.17 16.82
CA GLY A 491 -26.49 25.03 15.74
C GLY A 491 -26.27 24.43 14.35
N ASP A 492 -25.32 23.51 14.20
CA ASP A 492 -25.05 22.80 12.94
C ASP A 492 -25.93 21.56 12.71
N ASP A 493 -26.71 21.16 13.73
CA ASP A 493 -27.67 20.05 13.63
C ASP A 493 -28.96 20.46 12.90
N ARG A 494 -29.05 21.74 12.48
CA ARG A 494 -30.16 22.33 11.72
C ARG A 494 -31.52 22.07 12.38
N ASN A 495 -32.34 21.18 11.81
CA ASN A 495 -33.69 20.89 12.28
C ASN A 495 -33.72 19.76 13.32
N MET A 496 -32.71 18.88 13.34
CA MET A 496 -32.62 17.71 14.22
C MET A 496 -31.94 18.05 15.56
N THR A 497 -32.60 18.90 16.35
CA THR A 497 -32.05 19.42 17.62
C THR A 497 -32.79 18.88 18.85
N ALA A 498 -32.11 18.95 19.99
CA ALA A 498 -32.68 18.59 21.31
C ALA A 498 -33.90 19.45 21.72
N LYS A 499 -34.17 20.56 21.01
CA LYS A 499 -35.38 21.39 21.24
C LYS A 499 -36.64 20.71 20.69
N ASN A 500 -36.48 19.91 19.64
CA ASN A 500 -37.58 19.32 18.89
C ASN A 500 -37.67 17.80 19.04
N TYR A 501 -36.54 17.14 19.36
CA TYR A 501 -36.42 15.68 19.41
C TYR A 501 -35.65 15.25 20.66
N ALA A 502 -35.92 14.03 21.13
CA ALA A 502 -35.09 13.40 22.16
C ALA A 502 -33.67 13.17 21.63
N THR A 503 -32.68 13.29 22.51
CA THR A 503 -31.28 13.05 22.19
C THR A 503 -30.96 11.56 22.20
N TYR A 504 -29.96 11.15 21.44
CA TYR A 504 -29.43 9.78 21.45
C TYR A 504 -29.04 9.34 22.87
N PRO A 505 -29.40 8.12 23.33
CA PRO A 505 -29.96 7.00 22.55
C PRO A 505 -31.49 6.97 22.44
N ASP A 506 -32.20 7.84 23.15
CA ASP A 506 -33.67 7.86 23.21
C ASP A 506 -34.31 8.45 21.94
N GLY A 507 -33.54 9.22 21.16
CA GLY A 507 -34.00 9.78 19.91
C GLY A 507 -32.87 10.16 18.95
N PRO A 508 -33.25 10.73 17.79
CA PRO A 508 -32.35 10.99 16.67
C PRO A 508 -31.48 12.24 16.82
N ALA A 509 -31.71 13.10 17.82
CA ALA A 509 -30.89 14.29 18.03
C ALA A 509 -29.54 13.95 18.66
N ARG A 510 -28.53 14.81 18.46
CA ARG A 510 -27.17 14.65 18.98
C ARG A 510 -27.16 14.38 20.49
N ASN A 511 -26.35 13.42 20.94
CA ASN A 511 -26.11 13.24 22.37
C ASN A 511 -25.31 14.45 22.92
N PRO A 512 -25.70 15.05 24.06
CA PRO A 512 -25.03 16.23 24.61
C PRO A 512 -23.52 16.08 24.86
N THR A 513 -23.07 14.86 25.12
CA THR A 513 -21.68 14.53 25.44
C THR A 513 -20.88 14.08 24.23
N SER A 514 -21.43 14.09 23.01
CA SER A 514 -20.72 13.66 21.80
C SER A 514 -19.49 14.50 21.54
N ILE A 515 -18.35 13.83 21.34
CA ILE A 515 -17.04 14.43 21.04
C ILE A 515 -16.61 13.92 19.67
N GLN A 516 -16.39 14.85 18.73
CA GLN A 516 -15.77 14.52 17.45
C GLN A 516 -14.24 14.44 17.62
N LYS A 517 -13.66 13.26 17.46
CA LYS A 517 -12.19 13.06 17.40
C LYS A 517 -11.68 13.39 15.98
N GLY A 518 -10.38 13.20 15.72
CA GLY A 518 -9.83 13.39 14.37
C GLY A 518 -8.38 13.86 14.33
N SER A 519 -7.70 13.57 13.22
CA SER A 519 -6.37 14.11 12.92
C SER A 519 -6.40 15.64 12.73
N VAL A 520 -5.38 16.32 13.25
CA VAL A 520 -5.11 17.74 13.00
C VAL A 520 -3.89 17.95 12.08
N MET A 521 -3.53 16.95 11.27
CA MET A 521 -2.55 17.10 10.19
C MET A 521 -2.88 18.30 9.29
N ASP A 522 -1.87 18.94 8.73
CA ASP A 522 -2.00 19.86 7.62
C ASP A 522 -2.17 19.09 6.30
N LEU A 523 -3.31 18.42 6.19
CA LEU A 523 -3.65 17.58 5.04
C LEU A 523 -3.56 18.37 3.73
N SER A 524 -3.89 19.67 3.76
CA SER A 524 -3.84 20.55 2.60
C SER A 524 -2.46 20.68 1.95
N THR A 525 -1.38 20.35 2.68
CA THR A 525 0.00 20.42 2.20
C THR A 525 0.51 19.05 1.73
N TYR A 526 0.33 18.01 2.55
CA TYR A 526 0.79 16.64 2.28
C TYR A 526 -0.02 15.64 3.12
N PRO A 527 -0.72 14.67 2.53
CA PRO A 527 -1.30 13.51 3.23
C PRO A 527 -0.26 12.39 3.40
N GLY A 528 -0.55 11.33 4.13
CA GLY A 528 0.40 10.22 4.35
C GLY A 528 1.19 10.35 5.64
N ASP A 529 2.21 9.53 5.82
CA ASP A 529 3.06 9.58 7.00
C ASP A 529 3.84 10.92 7.05
N PRO A 530 3.68 11.73 8.12
CA PRO A 530 4.32 13.05 8.22
C PRO A 530 5.86 12.99 8.30
N THR A 531 6.44 11.80 8.43
CA THR A 531 7.89 11.55 8.54
C THR A 531 8.50 10.92 7.29
N THR A 532 7.73 10.50 6.30
CA THR A 532 8.24 9.94 5.03
C THR A 532 7.62 10.57 3.80
N PRO A 533 7.52 11.91 3.71
CA PRO A 533 6.87 12.55 2.57
C PRO A 533 7.58 12.22 1.26
N GLY A 534 6.91 11.48 0.38
CA GLY A 534 7.31 11.23 -1.00
C GLY A 534 7.95 9.87 -1.25
N TYR A 535 7.98 8.99 -0.25
CA TYR A 535 8.45 7.62 -0.38
C TYR A 535 7.82 6.73 0.70
N PRO A 536 7.58 5.44 0.40
CA PRO A 536 6.84 4.56 1.29
C PRO A 536 7.54 4.32 2.63
N SER A 537 6.75 4.36 3.70
CA SER A 537 7.16 4.13 5.08
C SER A 537 7.46 2.65 5.35
N LYS A 538 8.75 2.29 5.19
CA LYS A 538 9.28 0.92 5.38
C LYS A 538 10.29 0.85 6.52
N GLU A 539 10.56 -0.36 6.99
CA GLU A 539 11.56 -0.58 8.03
C GLU A 539 12.93 -0.01 7.61
N GLY A 540 13.54 0.80 8.49
CA GLY A 540 14.87 1.37 8.27
C GLY A 540 14.93 2.55 7.30
N VAL A 541 13.81 3.04 6.75
CA VAL A 541 13.83 4.26 5.94
C VAL A 541 14.21 5.48 6.78
N LYS A 542 14.86 6.45 6.14
CA LYS A 542 15.13 7.73 6.78
C LYS A 542 13.80 8.40 7.09
N ARG A 543 13.67 9.01 8.27
CA ARG A 543 12.51 9.82 8.66
C ARG A 543 12.88 11.29 8.74
N GLU A 544 11.98 12.15 8.27
CA GLU A 544 12.13 13.60 8.24
C GLU A 544 11.46 14.30 9.45
N GLU A 545 11.68 15.62 9.58
CA GLU A 545 10.92 16.43 10.53
C GLU A 545 9.45 16.51 10.09
N LYS A 546 8.54 16.32 11.05
CA LYS A 546 7.08 16.38 10.89
C LYS A 546 6.62 17.80 10.55
N LYS A 547 6.72 18.20 9.27
CA LYS A 547 6.36 19.56 8.81
C LYS A 547 4.85 19.76 8.66
N THR A 548 4.10 18.68 8.51
CA THR A 548 2.65 18.69 8.29
C THR A 548 1.84 18.46 9.56
N VAL A 549 2.42 18.61 10.75
CA VAL A 549 1.68 18.52 12.02
C VAL A 549 1.83 19.80 12.85
N PRO A 550 0.79 20.24 13.57
CA PRO A 550 0.86 21.43 14.42
C PRO A 550 1.77 21.19 15.65
N LYS A 551 2.28 22.29 16.22
CA LYS A 551 3.19 22.30 17.38
C LYS A 551 2.51 22.77 18.68
N ILE A 552 1.28 23.26 18.61
CA ILE A 552 0.49 23.68 19.78
C ILE A 552 -0.46 22.57 20.23
N PRO A 553 -0.73 22.43 21.55
CA PRO A 553 -1.67 21.44 22.05
C PRO A 553 -3.10 21.76 21.64
N SER A 554 -3.86 20.71 21.32
CA SER A 554 -5.28 20.82 21.00
C SER A 554 -6.11 19.67 21.56
N LEU A 555 -7.39 19.95 21.86
CA LEU A 555 -8.34 18.96 22.35
C LEU A 555 -9.73 19.15 21.72
N PRO A 556 -10.41 18.06 21.36
CA PRO A 556 -11.84 18.08 21.07
C PRO A 556 -12.64 17.97 22.38
N ILE A 557 -13.77 18.68 22.46
CA ILE A 557 -14.71 18.61 23.59
C ILE A 557 -16.16 18.54 23.12
N SER A 558 -17.03 18.09 24.01
CA SER A 558 -18.47 18.08 23.76
C SER A 558 -19.04 19.51 23.88
N TRP A 559 -20.22 19.75 23.28
CA TRP A 559 -20.83 21.08 23.38
C TRP A 559 -21.29 21.41 24.80
N ILE A 560 -21.65 20.40 25.61
CA ILE A 560 -22.03 20.61 27.00
C ILE A 560 -20.82 21.10 27.84
N GLU A 561 -19.61 20.65 27.49
CA GLU A 561 -18.36 21.12 28.09
C GLU A 561 -17.89 22.47 27.51
N ALA A 562 -18.23 22.77 26.25
CA ALA A 562 -17.98 24.08 25.67
C ALA A 562 -18.87 25.17 26.27
N LYS A 563 -20.05 24.82 26.79
CA LYS A 563 -21.03 25.77 27.33
C LYS A 563 -20.47 26.63 28.48
N PRO A 564 -19.83 26.09 29.54
CA PRO A 564 -19.17 26.90 30.56
C PRO A 564 -18.12 27.87 29.99
N LEU A 565 -17.30 27.40 29.03
CA LEU A 565 -16.26 28.21 28.38
C LEU A 565 -16.87 29.37 27.60
N LEU A 566 -17.92 29.13 26.83
CA LEU A 566 -18.60 30.18 26.07
C LEU A 566 -19.39 31.14 26.98
N THR A 567 -20.03 30.64 28.03
CA THR A 567 -20.77 31.47 28.99
C THR A 567 -19.85 32.46 29.70
N ALA A 568 -18.63 32.04 30.02
CA ALA A 568 -17.62 32.91 30.63
C ALA A 568 -17.13 34.03 29.68
N LEU A 569 -17.42 33.95 28.37
CA LEU A 569 -17.17 35.02 27.40
C LEU A 569 -18.33 36.02 27.28
N ASN A 570 -19.52 35.73 27.81
CA ASN A 570 -20.68 36.62 27.69
C ASN A 570 -20.35 38.03 28.22
N GLY A 571 -20.56 39.04 27.37
CA GLY A 571 -20.25 40.44 27.68
C GLY A 571 -18.77 40.84 27.61
N TYR A 572 -17.86 39.94 27.22
CA TYR A 572 -16.43 40.22 27.08
C TYR A 572 -15.97 40.27 25.62
N GLY A 573 -15.15 41.27 25.26
CA GLY A 573 -14.74 41.47 23.88
C GLY A 573 -15.86 42.04 23.01
N VAL A 574 -15.91 41.59 21.76
CA VAL A 574 -16.85 42.07 20.75
C VAL A 574 -18.02 41.08 20.64
N GLY A 575 -19.24 41.59 20.48
CA GLY A 575 -20.44 40.76 20.30
C GLY A 575 -20.57 40.21 18.88
N ALA A 576 -21.23 39.06 18.73
CA ALA A 576 -21.38 38.35 17.46
C ALA A 576 -21.94 39.23 16.32
N LYS A 577 -22.87 40.15 16.62
CA LYS A 577 -23.42 41.09 15.63
C LYS A 577 -22.36 42.00 15.02
N THR A 578 -21.38 42.43 15.83
CA THR A 578 -20.29 43.30 15.36
C THR A 578 -19.22 42.47 14.64
N VAL A 579 -18.98 41.23 15.07
CA VAL A 579 -18.09 40.30 14.34
C VAL A 579 -18.63 40.02 12.93
N ASN A 580 -19.95 39.86 12.80
CA ASN A 580 -20.66 39.75 11.52
C ASN A 580 -20.03 38.71 10.55
N ARG A 581 -19.63 37.55 11.07
CA ARG A 581 -19.12 36.43 10.28
C ARG A 581 -20.22 35.36 10.09
N PRO A 582 -20.29 34.70 8.92
CA PRO A 582 -21.20 33.59 8.70
C PRO A 582 -20.99 32.49 9.75
N ASN A 583 -22.09 31.88 10.21
CA ASN A 583 -22.06 30.76 11.18
C ASN A 583 -21.28 31.06 12.47
N TRP A 584 -21.13 32.33 12.86
CA TRP A 584 -20.45 32.72 14.09
C TRP A 584 -21.26 32.34 15.33
N VAL A 585 -22.57 32.64 15.33
CA VAL A 585 -23.49 32.26 16.40
C VAL A 585 -23.86 30.79 16.25
N GLY A 586 -23.95 30.06 17.38
CA GLY A 586 -24.39 28.67 17.42
C GLY A 586 -25.73 28.49 18.13
N GLY A 587 -26.03 27.25 18.52
CA GLY A 587 -27.32 26.80 19.07
C GLY A 587 -27.33 26.53 20.58
N ILE A 588 -26.26 26.86 21.32
CA ILE A 588 -26.17 26.59 22.77
C ILE A 588 -26.94 27.64 23.57
N ASP A 589 -27.91 27.19 24.37
CA ASP A 589 -28.75 28.09 25.17
C ASP A 589 -27.97 28.79 26.30
N GLY A 590 -28.13 30.11 26.39
CA GLY A 590 -27.48 30.97 27.40
C GLY A 590 -26.11 31.52 26.99
N VAL A 591 -25.70 31.35 25.73
CA VAL A 591 -24.42 31.80 25.19
C VAL A 591 -24.63 32.94 24.18
N ASP A 592 -23.88 34.03 24.35
CA ASP A 592 -23.93 35.22 23.47
C ASP A 592 -22.94 35.16 22.29
N TYR A 593 -22.02 34.18 22.29
CA TYR A 593 -20.95 34.00 21.31
C TYR A 593 -20.07 35.26 21.12
N ASN A 594 -19.82 35.95 22.22
CA ASN A 594 -18.82 37.02 22.32
C ASN A 594 -17.40 36.49 22.08
N THR A 595 -16.50 37.34 21.58
CA THR A 595 -15.14 36.94 21.22
C THR A 595 -14.23 36.68 22.42
N GLY A 596 -14.40 37.40 23.54
CA GLY A 596 -13.35 37.51 24.56
C GLY A 596 -12.27 38.56 24.23
N PRO A 597 -11.17 38.61 25.00
CA PRO A 597 -10.71 37.56 25.92
C PRO A 597 -11.57 37.36 27.15
N SER A 598 -11.59 36.11 27.63
CA SER A 598 -12.21 35.77 28.91
C SER A 598 -11.47 36.42 30.08
N LYS A 599 -12.18 36.70 31.18
CA LYS A 599 -11.55 36.97 32.49
C LYS A 599 -11.11 35.71 33.22
N ALA A 600 -11.64 34.56 32.81
CA ALA A 600 -11.22 33.26 33.32
C ALA A 600 -10.03 32.75 32.51
N VAL A 601 -9.17 31.99 33.18
CA VAL A 601 -7.97 31.40 32.56
C VAL A 601 -8.31 29.96 32.17
N LEU A 602 -8.10 29.62 30.91
CA LEU A 602 -8.25 28.26 30.40
C LEU A 602 -6.89 27.57 30.44
N SER A 603 -6.84 26.39 31.04
CA SER A 603 -5.65 25.55 31.10
C SER A 603 -5.90 24.26 30.32
N ILE A 604 -5.07 24.00 29.32
CA ILE A 604 -5.03 22.78 28.51
C ILE A 604 -3.73 22.03 28.80
N SER A 605 -3.85 20.72 28.96
CA SER A 605 -2.72 19.78 29.06
C SER A 605 -3.05 18.62 28.14
N ASN A 606 -2.28 18.46 27.07
CA ASN A 606 -2.39 17.33 26.16
C ASN A 606 -0.99 16.77 25.91
N ILE A 607 -0.68 15.62 26.52
CA ILE A 607 0.62 14.96 26.39
C ILE A 607 0.45 13.76 25.47
N MET A 608 1.05 13.85 24.29
CA MET A 608 1.05 12.81 23.26
C MET A 608 2.33 11.96 23.36
N ARG A 609 2.20 10.67 23.01
CA ARG A 609 3.30 9.73 22.79
C ARG A 609 3.46 9.50 21.31
N ASP A 610 4.63 9.87 20.80
CA ASP A 610 5.07 9.57 19.45
C ASP A 610 5.43 8.08 19.33
N GLU A 611 4.91 7.38 18.33
CA GLU A 611 5.23 5.98 18.06
C GLU A 611 5.45 5.74 16.56
N ILE A 612 6.42 4.89 16.22
CA ILE A 612 6.46 4.24 14.93
C ILE A 612 5.75 2.90 15.11
N ASN A 613 4.62 2.74 14.45
CA ASN A 613 3.78 1.57 14.56
C ASN A 613 3.55 0.96 13.19
N TRP A 614 3.35 -0.35 13.14
CA TRP A 614 2.96 -0.99 11.90
C TRP A 614 1.48 -0.73 11.62
N ILE A 615 1.14 -0.55 10.34
CA ILE A 615 -0.23 -0.56 9.83
C ILE A 615 -0.38 -1.67 8.78
N HIS A 616 -1.62 -2.09 8.51
CA HIS A 616 -1.92 -3.22 7.64
C HIS A 616 -2.95 -2.90 6.57
N ASN A 617 -2.50 -2.71 5.33
CA ASN A 617 -3.42 -2.70 4.19
C ASN A 617 -3.72 -4.15 3.75
N ALA A 618 -4.99 -4.52 3.65
CA ALA A 618 -5.39 -5.83 3.12
C ALA A 618 -5.77 -5.71 1.64
N ILE A 619 -5.10 -6.48 0.79
CA ILE A 619 -5.26 -6.42 -0.67
C ILE A 619 -5.77 -7.75 -1.21
N GLY A 620 -6.87 -7.70 -1.95
CA GLY A 620 -7.44 -8.82 -2.71
C GLY A 620 -7.34 -8.59 -4.22
N ILE A 621 -7.05 -9.62 -5.00
CA ILE A 621 -6.90 -9.51 -6.47
C ILE A 621 -7.79 -10.54 -7.18
N VAL A 622 -8.55 -10.09 -8.17
CA VAL A 622 -9.24 -10.97 -9.13
C VAL A 622 -8.67 -10.70 -10.52
N ASN A 623 -7.95 -11.68 -11.05
CA ASN A 623 -7.26 -11.53 -12.35
C ASN A 623 -8.26 -11.38 -13.52
N GLY A 624 -8.02 -10.36 -14.33
CA GLY A 624 -8.70 -10.15 -15.60
C GLY A 624 -8.16 -11.03 -16.72
N THR A 625 -8.85 -11.02 -17.86
CA THR A 625 -8.34 -11.60 -19.12
C THR A 625 -7.43 -10.63 -19.91
N ASN A 626 -7.40 -9.36 -19.52
CA ASN A 626 -6.47 -8.32 -19.95
C ASN A 626 -5.68 -7.84 -18.71
N GLU A 627 -4.41 -8.20 -18.65
CA GLU A 627 -3.54 -7.91 -17.50
C GLU A 627 -3.04 -6.45 -17.48
N ASP A 628 -3.19 -5.71 -18.58
CA ASP A 628 -2.72 -4.31 -18.71
C ASP A 628 -3.69 -3.27 -18.09
N GLU A 629 -4.88 -3.70 -17.68
CA GLU A 629 -5.96 -2.82 -17.21
C GLU A 629 -6.48 -3.28 -15.85
N VAL A 630 -6.49 -2.36 -14.88
CA VAL A 630 -6.85 -2.63 -13.48
C VAL A 630 -7.93 -1.66 -13.02
N VAL A 631 -8.91 -2.14 -12.26
CA VAL A 631 -9.87 -1.30 -11.53
C VAL A 631 -9.70 -1.59 -10.04
N ILE A 632 -9.50 -0.53 -9.26
CA ILE A 632 -9.29 -0.64 -7.82
C ILE A 632 -10.59 -0.23 -7.12
N VAL A 633 -10.97 -0.96 -6.06
CA VAL A 633 -12.03 -0.57 -5.13
C VAL A 633 -11.46 -0.52 -3.73
N GLY A 634 -11.61 0.61 -3.05
CA GLY A 634 -11.02 0.85 -1.74
C GLY A 634 -12.01 1.36 -0.70
N ASN A 635 -11.72 1.03 0.55
CA ASN A 635 -12.36 1.52 1.77
C ASN A 635 -11.34 1.40 2.91
N HIS A 636 -11.25 2.37 3.81
CA HIS A 636 -10.45 2.18 5.02
C HIS A 636 -11.20 1.37 6.09
N HIS A 637 -10.48 0.82 7.06
CA HIS A 637 -11.08 0.00 8.12
C HIS A 637 -10.76 0.46 9.55
N ASP A 638 -9.77 1.34 9.71
CA ASP A 638 -9.47 1.99 10.97
C ASP A 638 -10.52 3.05 11.31
N SER A 639 -10.76 3.28 12.61
CA SER A 639 -11.69 4.30 13.09
C SER A 639 -11.26 4.85 14.44
N TRP A 640 -11.73 6.06 14.79
CA TRP A 640 -11.42 6.68 16.09
C TRP A 640 -12.15 6.07 17.29
N MET A 641 -13.00 5.05 17.12
CA MET A 641 -13.82 4.48 18.19
C MET A 641 -14.04 2.99 17.96
N ILE A 642 -14.53 2.32 19.00
CA ILE A 642 -14.98 0.94 18.84
C ILE A 642 -16.34 0.98 18.15
N GLY A 643 -16.38 0.47 16.92
CA GLY A 643 -17.62 0.21 16.19
C GLY A 643 -18.04 1.25 15.16
N GLY A 644 -17.15 2.16 14.73
CA GLY A 644 -17.35 3.21 13.70
C GLY A 644 -18.25 2.79 12.53
N ALA A 645 -19.56 2.90 12.76
CA ALA A 645 -20.54 2.15 11.99
C ALA A 645 -20.87 2.82 10.67
N ALA A 646 -20.92 4.15 10.64
CA ALA A 646 -20.89 4.92 9.41
C ALA A 646 -19.44 4.95 8.89
N ASP A 647 -18.52 5.46 9.70
CA ASP A 647 -17.14 5.75 9.33
C ASP A 647 -16.16 4.77 10.03
N PRO A 648 -15.59 3.80 9.31
CA PRO A 648 -15.83 3.45 7.89
C PRO A 648 -16.63 2.16 7.67
N HIS A 649 -17.14 1.53 8.74
CA HIS A 649 -17.60 0.14 8.65
C HIS A 649 -18.86 -0.05 7.79
N SER A 650 -19.60 1.02 7.48
CA SER A 650 -20.68 0.96 6.49
C SER A 650 -20.14 0.68 5.09
N GLY A 651 -19.02 1.30 4.71
CA GLY A 651 -18.30 1.01 3.47
C GLY A 651 -17.59 -0.34 3.52
N SER A 652 -16.96 -0.69 4.64
CA SER A 652 -16.31 -2.01 4.80
C SER A 652 -17.30 -3.15 4.62
N ALA A 653 -18.50 -3.02 5.19
CA ALA A 653 -19.58 -4.00 5.02
C ALA A 653 -20.00 -4.14 3.54
N ILE A 654 -20.09 -3.02 2.82
CA ILE A 654 -20.39 -3.01 1.38
C ILE A 654 -19.26 -3.66 0.57
N LEU A 655 -18.00 -3.36 0.87
CA LEU A 655 -16.83 -3.93 0.20
C LEU A 655 -16.75 -5.45 0.40
N ILE A 656 -17.03 -5.94 1.61
CA ILE A 656 -17.06 -7.38 1.91
C ILE A 656 -18.19 -8.08 1.13
N GLU A 657 -19.38 -7.48 1.07
CA GLU A 657 -20.51 -8.05 0.31
C GLU A 657 -20.26 -8.01 -1.20
N LEU A 658 -19.62 -6.96 -1.71
CA LEU A 658 -19.16 -6.86 -3.10
C LEU A 658 -18.21 -8.03 -3.44
N ALA A 659 -17.22 -8.30 -2.58
CA ALA A 659 -16.29 -9.41 -2.77
C ALA A 659 -17.03 -10.76 -2.88
N LYS A 660 -18.01 -11.00 -2.00
CA LYS A 660 -18.86 -12.22 -2.04
C LYS A 660 -19.71 -12.29 -3.31
N ALA A 661 -20.26 -11.17 -3.76
CA ALA A 661 -21.06 -11.12 -4.99
C ALA A 661 -20.21 -11.44 -6.23
N PHE A 662 -18.98 -10.92 -6.32
CA PHE A 662 -18.05 -11.23 -7.40
C PHE A 662 -17.52 -12.66 -7.33
N ASP A 663 -17.23 -13.20 -6.15
CA ASP A 663 -16.89 -14.63 -5.99
C ASP A 663 -18.01 -15.55 -6.50
N ALA A 664 -19.27 -15.24 -6.15
CA ALA A 664 -20.42 -15.97 -6.67
C ALA A 664 -20.52 -15.86 -8.21
N LEU A 665 -20.22 -14.70 -8.79
CA LEU A 665 -20.20 -14.49 -10.24
C LEU A 665 -19.07 -15.29 -10.92
N LEU A 666 -17.86 -15.31 -10.35
CA LEU A 666 -16.73 -16.10 -10.86
C LEU A 666 -17.05 -17.60 -10.89
N LYS A 667 -17.76 -18.11 -9.87
CA LYS A 667 -18.22 -19.51 -9.81
C LYS A 667 -19.19 -19.90 -10.92
N THR A 668 -19.79 -18.94 -11.63
CA THR A 668 -20.60 -19.21 -12.84
C THR A 668 -19.76 -19.43 -14.10
N GLY A 669 -18.44 -19.22 -14.03
CA GLY A 669 -17.53 -19.25 -15.17
C GLY A 669 -17.30 -17.88 -15.83
N TRP A 670 -17.94 -16.81 -15.34
CA TRP A 670 -17.60 -15.46 -15.73
C TRP A 670 -16.16 -15.13 -15.31
N LYS A 671 -15.46 -14.37 -16.16
CA LYS A 671 -14.14 -13.83 -15.87
C LYS A 671 -14.14 -12.35 -16.25
N PRO A 672 -13.66 -11.44 -15.39
CA PRO A 672 -13.58 -10.04 -15.77
C PRO A 672 -12.60 -9.85 -16.92
N LYS A 673 -12.78 -8.79 -17.71
CA LYS A 673 -11.77 -8.38 -18.69
C LYS A 673 -10.60 -7.73 -18.00
N ARG A 674 -10.86 -6.80 -17.09
CA ARG A 674 -9.85 -6.06 -16.34
C ARG A 674 -9.61 -6.68 -14.98
N THR A 675 -8.39 -6.60 -14.48
CA THR A 675 -8.09 -7.06 -13.13
C THR A 675 -8.80 -6.18 -12.11
N ILE A 676 -9.33 -6.80 -11.06
CA ILE A 676 -9.95 -6.12 -9.92
C ILE A 676 -8.97 -6.18 -8.76
N VAL A 677 -8.71 -5.05 -8.11
CA VAL A 677 -7.98 -5.00 -6.85
C VAL A 677 -8.90 -4.42 -5.79
N LEU A 678 -9.13 -5.17 -4.71
CA LEU A 678 -9.90 -4.75 -3.55
C LEU A 678 -8.92 -4.35 -2.45
N CYS A 679 -9.11 -3.17 -1.87
CA CYS A 679 -8.21 -2.62 -0.86
C CYS A 679 -8.97 -2.25 0.40
N SER A 680 -8.50 -2.75 1.55
CA SER A 680 -8.89 -2.32 2.88
C SER A 680 -7.75 -1.51 3.48
N TRP A 681 -7.86 -0.18 3.47
CA TRP A 681 -6.80 0.75 3.89
C TRP A 681 -6.76 0.91 5.41
N ASP A 682 -5.56 1.06 5.97
CA ASP A 682 -5.35 1.34 7.39
C ASP A 682 -4.85 2.79 7.60
N ALA A 683 -4.99 3.30 8.83
CA ALA A 683 -4.59 4.63 9.25
C ALA A 683 -5.07 5.77 8.32
N GLU A 684 -6.24 5.64 7.69
CA GLU A 684 -6.89 6.73 6.95
C GLU A 684 -7.15 7.91 7.90
N GLU A 685 -7.61 7.61 9.11
CA GLU A 685 -8.13 8.61 10.04
C GLU A 685 -7.04 9.57 10.54
N TYR A 686 -5.78 9.12 10.48
CA TYR A 686 -4.61 9.93 10.79
C TYR A 686 -4.22 10.89 9.67
N GLY A 687 -4.61 10.63 8.42
CA GLY A 687 -4.28 11.48 7.28
C GLY A 687 -4.06 10.71 5.99
N LEU A 688 -4.90 9.73 5.69
CA LEU A 688 -4.84 8.89 4.49
C LEU A 688 -3.56 8.06 4.42
N VAL A 689 -3.05 7.59 5.57
CA VAL A 689 -1.69 7.04 5.65
C VAL A 689 -1.56 5.79 4.80
N GLY A 690 -2.35 4.74 5.05
CA GLY A 690 -2.21 3.47 4.34
C GLY A 690 -2.36 3.58 2.83
N SER A 691 -3.36 4.31 2.34
CA SER A 691 -3.57 4.51 0.90
C SER A 691 -2.48 5.38 0.26
N THR A 692 -2.03 6.45 0.94
CA THR A 692 -0.98 7.33 0.42
C THR A 692 0.35 6.60 0.30
N GLU A 693 0.78 5.90 1.34
CA GLU A 693 2.03 5.14 1.33
C GLU A 693 2.00 4.03 0.26
N TRP A 694 0.83 3.40 0.05
CA TRP A 694 0.66 2.41 -1.02
C TRP A 694 0.74 3.04 -2.41
N VAL A 695 0.13 4.21 -2.62
CA VAL A 695 0.28 4.93 -3.88
C VAL A 695 1.74 5.28 -4.11
N GLU A 696 2.43 5.89 -3.13
CA GLU A 696 3.85 6.27 -3.25
C GLU A 696 4.76 5.09 -3.60
N GLU A 697 4.47 3.89 -3.10
CA GLU A 697 5.20 2.67 -3.46
C GLU A 697 4.99 2.26 -4.93
N TYR A 698 3.77 2.39 -5.45
CA TYR A 698 3.36 1.78 -6.71
C TYR A 698 3.06 2.75 -7.86
N ILE A 699 3.33 4.06 -7.72
CA ILE A 699 3.08 5.09 -8.74
C ILE A 699 3.37 4.61 -10.18
N PRO A 700 4.55 4.05 -10.51
CA PRO A 700 4.85 3.68 -11.90
C PRO A 700 3.90 2.63 -12.47
N TRP A 701 3.46 1.66 -11.66
CA TRP A 701 2.49 0.66 -12.08
C TRP A 701 1.09 1.27 -12.16
N LEU A 702 0.71 2.07 -11.16
CA LEU A 702 -0.57 2.77 -11.09
C LEU A 702 -0.84 3.60 -12.35
N GLU A 703 0.11 4.46 -12.71
CA GLU A 703 0.03 5.32 -13.90
C GLU A 703 -0.05 4.53 -15.22
N SER A 704 0.45 3.29 -15.25
CA SER A 704 0.54 2.49 -16.48
C SER A 704 -0.61 1.48 -16.67
N SER A 705 -1.37 1.19 -15.61
CA SER A 705 -2.31 0.05 -15.60
C SER A 705 -3.68 0.38 -15.02
N VAL A 706 -3.80 1.33 -14.09
CA VAL A 706 -5.07 1.56 -13.38
C VAL A 706 -6.01 2.44 -14.20
N VAL A 707 -7.16 1.88 -14.53
CA VAL A 707 -8.27 2.52 -15.24
C VAL A 707 -9.04 3.46 -14.33
N SER A 708 -9.35 3.02 -13.11
CA SER A 708 -10.10 3.83 -12.15
C SER A 708 -9.98 3.31 -10.72
N TYR A 709 -10.17 4.22 -9.76
CA TYR A 709 -10.31 3.94 -8.33
C TYR A 709 -11.74 4.24 -7.85
N LEU A 710 -12.42 3.26 -7.25
CA LEU A 710 -13.76 3.41 -6.67
C LEU A 710 -13.64 3.42 -5.14
N ASN A 711 -13.94 4.55 -4.51
CA ASN A 711 -13.94 4.70 -3.06
C ASN A 711 -15.34 4.45 -2.49
N ILE A 712 -15.41 3.70 -1.38
CA ILE A 712 -16.63 3.49 -0.59
C ILE A 712 -16.28 3.61 0.89
N ASP A 713 -16.12 4.83 1.38
CA ASP A 713 -15.79 5.14 2.77
C ASP A 713 -17.06 5.11 3.64
N VAL A 714 -17.69 6.26 3.84
CA VAL A 714 -18.97 6.37 4.53
C VAL A 714 -20.08 5.99 3.56
N GLY A 715 -20.33 4.68 3.47
CA GLY A 715 -21.43 4.13 2.69
C GLY A 715 -22.78 4.70 3.11
N ILE A 716 -23.01 4.90 4.42
CA ILE A 716 -24.28 5.40 4.97
C ILE A 716 -24.08 6.37 6.15
N ALA A 717 -24.45 7.65 5.95
CA ALA A 717 -24.59 8.64 7.03
C ALA A 717 -25.92 9.42 7.00
N GLY A 718 -26.80 9.09 6.05
CA GLY A 718 -28.14 9.67 5.91
C GLY A 718 -28.90 9.10 4.73
N THR A 719 -29.97 9.80 4.33
CA THR A 719 -30.91 9.34 3.30
C THR A 719 -30.72 9.98 1.92
N ILE A 720 -29.79 10.93 1.77
CA ILE A 720 -29.50 11.60 0.50
C ILE A 720 -28.29 10.91 -0.15
N PRO A 721 -28.42 10.30 -1.34
CA PRO A 721 -27.26 9.79 -2.07
C PRO A 721 -26.31 10.93 -2.43
N ASP A 722 -25.01 10.67 -2.29
CA ASP A 722 -23.96 11.67 -2.50
C ASP A 722 -22.83 11.08 -3.33
N PHE A 723 -22.31 11.87 -4.28
CA PHE A 723 -21.27 11.44 -5.21
C PHE A 723 -20.25 12.55 -5.42
N GLY A 724 -18.97 12.24 -5.24
CA GLY A 724 -17.87 13.02 -5.76
C GLY A 724 -17.15 12.23 -6.85
N ALA A 725 -16.80 12.82 -7.99
CA ALA A 725 -16.07 12.08 -9.03
C ALA A 725 -15.21 12.97 -9.91
N THR A 726 -14.27 12.34 -10.61
CA THR A 726 -13.62 12.97 -11.76
C THR A 726 -14.64 13.11 -12.92
N PRO A 727 -14.59 14.20 -13.72
CA PRO A 727 -15.61 14.49 -14.74
C PRO A 727 -15.91 13.35 -15.72
N ASP A 728 -14.88 12.59 -16.10
CA ASP A 728 -14.98 11.46 -17.01
C ASP A 728 -15.82 10.29 -16.50
N LEU A 729 -16.09 10.22 -15.18
CA LEU A 729 -17.00 9.23 -14.59
C LEU A 729 -18.46 9.71 -14.50
N HIS A 730 -18.76 11.00 -14.70
CA HIS A 730 -20.12 11.55 -14.49
C HIS A 730 -21.21 10.81 -15.27
N ALA A 731 -20.91 10.42 -16.52
CA ALA A 731 -21.87 9.70 -17.37
C ALA A 731 -22.14 8.28 -16.84
N LEU A 732 -21.11 7.58 -16.37
CA LEU A 732 -21.26 6.24 -15.80
C LEU A 732 -22.00 6.30 -14.46
N THR A 733 -21.66 7.26 -13.59
CA THR A 733 -22.31 7.50 -12.30
C THR A 733 -23.81 7.71 -12.47
N THR A 734 -24.21 8.71 -13.25
CA THR A 734 -25.63 9.06 -13.43
C THR A 734 -26.41 7.94 -14.13
N SER A 735 -25.85 7.30 -15.16
CA SER A 735 -26.53 6.21 -15.87
C SER A 735 -26.66 4.93 -15.03
N THR A 736 -25.75 4.69 -14.09
CA THR A 736 -25.81 3.55 -13.16
C THR A 736 -26.77 3.83 -12.01
N ALA A 737 -26.79 5.06 -11.49
CA ALA A 737 -27.72 5.49 -10.44
C ALA A 737 -29.19 5.32 -10.88
N ARG A 738 -29.49 5.53 -12.16
CA ARG A 738 -30.83 5.30 -12.74
C ARG A 738 -31.27 3.83 -12.76
N LYS A 739 -30.39 2.88 -12.48
CA LYS A 739 -30.69 1.44 -12.49
C LYS A 739 -30.94 0.86 -11.10
N VAL A 740 -30.68 1.63 -10.05
CA VAL A 740 -30.80 1.18 -8.66
C VAL A 740 -32.05 1.81 -8.05
N ILE A 741 -32.94 0.99 -7.50
CA ILE A 741 -34.14 1.46 -6.79
C ILE A 741 -33.75 1.96 -5.41
N TRP A 742 -34.26 3.12 -5.00
CA TRP A 742 -34.05 3.65 -3.66
C TRP A 742 -35.05 3.04 -2.66
N PRO A 743 -34.61 2.47 -1.53
CA PRO A 743 -35.42 1.55 -0.73
C PRO A 743 -36.63 2.17 -0.03
N HIS A 744 -36.61 3.48 0.25
CA HIS A 744 -37.68 4.17 0.97
C HIS A 744 -38.76 4.76 0.05
N ASP A 745 -38.59 4.66 -1.27
CA ASP A 745 -39.60 5.00 -2.26
C ASP A 745 -39.48 4.04 -3.46
N GLN A 746 -40.28 2.97 -3.45
CA GLN A 746 -40.18 1.86 -4.43
C GLN A 746 -40.39 2.28 -5.89
N ASN A 747 -40.84 3.50 -6.16
CA ASN A 747 -41.02 4.03 -7.51
C ASN A 747 -39.90 4.97 -7.96
N ARG A 748 -38.90 5.21 -7.11
CA ARG A 748 -37.77 6.11 -7.38
C ARG A 748 -36.46 5.36 -7.44
N THR A 749 -35.57 5.85 -8.27
CA THR A 749 -34.19 5.39 -8.38
C THR A 749 -33.27 6.19 -7.46
N LEU A 750 -32.07 5.68 -7.22
CA LEU A 750 -30.97 6.41 -6.57
C LEU A 750 -30.76 7.78 -7.24
N TYR A 751 -30.80 7.80 -8.58
CA TYR A 751 -30.70 9.02 -9.37
C TYR A 751 -31.84 10.00 -9.08
N ASP A 752 -33.10 9.54 -9.01
CA ASP A 752 -34.23 10.45 -8.81
C ASP A 752 -34.14 11.17 -7.45
N VAL A 753 -33.62 10.50 -6.43
CA VAL A 753 -33.40 11.09 -5.10
C VAL A 753 -32.21 12.05 -5.12
N TRP A 754 -31.09 11.62 -5.70
CA TRP A 754 -29.92 12.48 -5.88
C TRP A 754 -30.26 13.76 -6.67
N GLU A 755 -30.96 13.64 -7.81
CA GLU A 755 -31.33 14.78 -8.67
C GLU A 755 -32.25 15.79 -7.97
N GLU A 756 -33.19 15.32 -7.15
CA GLU A 756 -34.08 16.23 -6.40
C GLU A 756 -33.34 16.98 -5.29
N MET A 757 -32.38 16.32 -4.63
CA MET A 757 -31.80 16.80 -3.38
C MET A 757 -30.48 17.56 -3.58
N THR A 758 -29.63 17.09 -4.48
CA THR A 758 -28.31 17.67 -4.77
C THR A 758 -28.18 18.03 -6.25
N GLY A 759 -28.39 17.06 -7.15
CA GLY A 759 -28.37 17.24 -8.61
C GLY A 759 -27.00 17.54 -9.21
N GLU A 760 -25.95 17.53 -8.39
CA GLU A 760 -24.58 17.85 -8.76
C GLU A 760 -23.65 16.74 -8.27
N ILE A 761 -22.61 16.43 -9.06
CA ILE A 761 -21.53 15.52 -8.68
C ILE A 761 -20.40 16.41 -8.18
N ASP A 762 -19.99 16.21 -6.94
CA ASP A 762 -18.96 17.02 -6.32
C ASP A 762 -17.58 16.77 -6.93
N THR A 763 -16.75 17.81 -6.93
CA THR A 763 -15.34 17.67 -7.30
C THR A 763 -14.56 17.02 -6.17
N LEU A 764 -13.64 16.11 -6.50
CA LEU A 764 -12.85 15.39 -5.51
C LEU A 764 -11.77 16.28 -4.86
N GLY A 765 -11.81 16.36 -3.53
CA GLY A 765 -10.86 17.08 -2.69
C GLY A 765 -9.90 16.12 -1.98
N ALA A 766 -9.77 16.26 -0.66
CA ALA A 766 -8.93 15.40 0.18
C ALA A 766 -9.71 14.61 1.24
N GLN A 767 -11.00 14.33 1.02
CA GLN A 767 -11.88 13.81 2.06
C GLN A 767 -11.55 12.37 2.50
N SER A 768 -11.01 11.54 1.59
CA SER A 768 -10.79 10.10 1.81
C SER A 768 -9.67 9.56 0.90
N ASP A 769 -9.48 8.25 0.86
CA ASP A 769 -8.34 7.54 0.25
C ASP A 769 -8.11 7.79 -1.24
N TYR A 770 -9.12 8.23 -2.00
CA TYR A 770 -8.96 8.60 -3.42
C TYR A 770 -7.96 9.74 -3.65
N THR A 771 -7.61 10.50 -2.60
CA THR A 771 -6.78 11.70 -2.68
C THR A 771 -5.44 11.46 -3.38
N ALA A 772 -4.73 10.39 -3.02
CA ALA A 772 -3.44 10.06 -3.62
C ALA A 772 -3.60 9.58 -5.08
N PHE A 773 -4.65 8.80 -5.36
CA PHE A 773 -4.95 8.33 -6.71
C PHE A 773 -5.20 9.50 -7.68
N VAL A 774 -6.03 10.45 -7.28
CA VAL A 774 -6.40 11.60 -8.14
C VAL A 774 -5.26 12.60 -8.21
N HIS A 775 -4.81 13.12 -7.06
CA HIS A 775 -3.99 14.33 -7.06
C HIS A 775 -2.51 14.07 -7.25
N ARG A 776 -2.05 12.85 -6.97
CA ARG A 776 -0.66 12.45 -7.15
C ARG A 776 -0.46 11.62 -8.42
N ALA A 777 -1.33 10.62 -8.67
CA ALA A 777 -1.20 9.70 -9.80
C ALA A 777 -2.05 10.06 -11.04
N GLY A 778 -3.01 10.98 -10.93
CA GLY A 778 -3.86 11.37 -12.05
C GLY A 778 -4.85 10.27 -12.49
N ILE A 779 -5.30 9.43 -11.55
CA ILE A 779 -6.23 8.33 -11.81
C ILE A 779 -7.68 8.81 -11.65
N SER A 780 -8.53 8.45 -12.61
CA SER A 780 -9.98 8.71 -12.54
C SER A 780 -10.60 8.02 -11.35
N ALA A 781 -11.37 8.75 -10.54
CA ALA A 781 -11.91 8.23 -9.29
C ALA A 781 -13.32 8.72 -9.00
N ILE A 782 -14.01 7.95 -8.15
CA ILE A 782 -15.31 8.31 -7.57
C ILE A 782 -15.29 7.99 -6.08
N ASP A 783 -15.91 8.85 -5.30
CA ASP A 783 -16.34 8.64 -3.94
C ASP A 783 -17.87 8.60 -3.89
N MET A 784 -18.43 7.65 -3.17
CA MET A 784 -19.88 7.43 -3.16
C MET A 784 -20.37 7.04 -1.76
N GLY A 785 -21.57 7.48 -1.43
CA GLY A 785 -22.19 7.16 -0.14
C GLY A 785 -23.51 7.87 0.04
N THR A 786 -23.80 8.25 1.28
CA THR A 786 -24.96 9.09 1.58
C THR A 786 -24.62 10.18 2.59
N THR A 787 -25.30 11.31 2.42
CA THR A 787 -25.25 12.45 3.34
C THR A 787 -26.60 12.69 3.99
N ARG A 788 -26.60 13.57 4.99
CA ARG A 788 -27.72 13.77 5.91
C ARG A 788 -28.75 14.75 5.36
N ALA A 789 -30.01 14.33 5.25
CA ALA A 789 -31.14 15.23 5.08
C ALA A 789 -31.40 16.05 6.36
N PRO A 790 -32.05 17.23 6.30
CA PRO A 790 -32.26 18.08 7.48
C PRO A 790 -32.96 17.42 8.68
N LEU A 791 -33.77 16.38 8.43
CA LEU A 791 -34.54 15.63 9.44
C LEU A 791 -34.04 14.20 9.65
N ASP A 792 -32.92 13.83 9.04
CA ASP A 792 -32.31 12.53 9.33
C ASP A 792 -31.74 12.52 10.75
N PRO A 793 -31.59 11.33 11.36
CA PRO A 793 -30.84 11.17 12.59
C PRO A 793 -29.46 11.80 12.50
N ILE A 794 -29.01 12.41 13.60
CA ILE A 794 -27.66 12.98 13.66
C ILE A 794 -26.65 11.85 13.59
N TYR A 795 -25.81 11.90 12.58
CA TYR A 795 -24.55 11.18 12.52
C TYR A 795 -23.54 11.81 13.49
N HIS A 796 -23.06 11.03 14.45
CA HIS A 796 -22.08 11.44 15.46
C HIS A 796 -20.66 11.19 14.96
N THR A 797 -20.25 11.97 13.96
CA THR A 797 -18.93 11.86 13.32
C THR A 797 -17.77 11.78 14.33
N HIS A 798 -16.96 10.73 14.21
CA HIS A 798 -15.78 10.40 15.03
C HIS A 798 -16.04 10.35 16.56
N SER A 799 -17.27 10.06 16.98
CA SER A 799 -17.69 9.93 18.37
C SER A 799 -17.95 8.46 18.70
N ASN A 800 -17.87 8.08 19.98
CA ASN A 800 -18.23 6.72 20.41
C ASN A 800 -19.71 6.36 20.16
N PHE A 801 -20.54 7.33 19.77
CA PHE A 801 -21.93 7.13 19.37
C PHE A 801 -22.11 6.82 17.88
N ASP A 802 -21.04 6.87 17.07
CA ASP A 802 -21.03 6.23 15.75
C ASP A 802 -20.93 4.72 15.94
N SER A 803 -22.08 4.09 16.11
CA SER A 803 -22.17 2.71 16.56
C SER A 803 -23.19 1.91 15.77
N TYR A 804 -23.06 0.59 15.83
CA TYR A 804 -24.03 -0.34 15.26
C TYR A 804 -25.44 -0.11 15.83
N HIS A 805 -25.57 0.33 17.10
CA HIS A 805 -26.87 0.67 17.68
C HIS A 805 -27.51 1.85 16.95
N TRP A 806 -26.76 2.94 16.75
CA TRP A 806 -27.24 4.08 15.98
C TRP A 806 -27.62 3.69 14.56
N MET A 807 -26.75 2.91 13.89
CA MET A 807 -26.94 2.47 12.52
C MET A 807 -28.25 1.67 12.36
N THR A 808 -28.45 0.66 13.21
CA THR A 808 -29.60 -0.26 13.09
C THR A 808 -30.91 0.31 13.59
N LYS A 809 -30.87 1.25 14.54
CA LYS A 809 -32.08 1.83 15.12
C LYS A 809 -32.56 3.06 14.37
N PHE A 810 -31.63 3.87 13.84
CA PHE A 810 -31.93 5.18 13.30
C PHE A 810 -31.49 5.34 11.85
N ALA A 811 -30.23 5.06 11.51
CA ALA A 811 -29.69 5.45 10.21
C ALA A 811 -30.18 4.57 9.04
N ASP A 812 -30.08 3.24 9.15
CA ASP A 812 -30.55 2.30 8.12
C ASP A 812 -31.18 1.03 8.72
N PRO A 813 -32.36 1.12 9.35
CA PRO A 813 -33.05 -0.04 9.89
C PRO A 813 -33.33 -1.09 8.80
N GLY A 814 -32.68 -2.25 8.93
CA GLY A 814 -32.79 -3.35 7.97
C GLY A 814 -31.77 -3.32 6.83
N PHE A 815 -30.78 -2.41 6.87
CA PHE A 815 -29.66 -2.33 5.91
C PHE A 815 -30.11 -2.19 4.45
N VAL A 816 -31.21 -1.49 4.23
CA VAL A 816 -31.83 -1.39 2.90
C VAL A 816 -31.10 -0.37 2.03
N MET A 817 -30.55 0.69 2.61
CA MET A 817 -29.74 1.68 1.90
C MET A 817 -28.33 1.15 1.64
N HIS A 818 -27.71 0.44 2.60
CA HIS A 818 -26.45 -0.28 2.36
C HIS A 818 -26.55 -1.19 1.14
N LYS A 819 -27.64 -1.93 1.03
CA LYS A 819 -27.90 -2.77 -0.15
C LYS A 819 -27.98 -1.97 -1.44
N ALA A 820 -28.66 -0.82 -1.44
CA ALA A 820 -28.80 0.01 -2.63
C ALA A 820 -27.45 0.61 -3.07
N ILE A 821 -26.66 1.16 -2.14
CA ILE A 821 -25.32 1.66 -2.43
C ILE A 821 -24.38 0.52 -2.87
N GLY A 822 -24.43 -0.64 -2.22
CA GLY A 822 -23.68 -1.81 -2.65
C GLY A 822 -24.05 -2.31 -4.05
N GLN A 823 -25.33 -2.26 -4.43
CA GLN A 823 -25.77 -2.54 -5.80
C GLN A 823 -25.24 -1.51 -6.79
N PHE A 824 -25.23 -0.23 -6.43
CA PHE A 824 -24.66 0.84 -7.25
C PHE A 824 -23.16 0.62 -7.50
N LEU A 825 -22.36 0.41 -6.44
CA LEU A 825 -20.94 0.11 -6.54
C LEU A 825 -20.67 -1.15 -7.38
N THR A 826 -21.45 -2.22 -7.15
CA THR A 826 -21.34 -3.48 -7.90
C THR A 826 -21.56 -3.26 -9.41
N LEU A 827 -22.57 -2.47 -9.79
CA LEU A 827 -22.86 -2.16 -11.18
C LEU A 827 -21.78 -1.25 -11.79
N MET A 828 -21.28 -0.25 -11.05
CA MET A 828 -20.15 0.58 -11.48
C MET A 828 -18.93 -0.29 -11.79
N LEU A 829 -18.52 -1.12 -10.85
CA LEU A 829 -17.38 -2.03 -11.00
C LEU A 829 -17.60 -2.99 -12.17
N TYR A 830 -18.76 -3.63 -12.25
CA TYR A 830 -19.09 -4.58 -13.33
C TYR A 830 -18.95 -3.95 -14.72
N ARG A 831 -19.44 -2.71 -14.90
CA ARG A 831 -19.31 -2.00 -16.18
C ARG A 831 -17.85 -1.67 -16.50
N LEU A 832 -17.09 -1.20 -15.52
CA LEU A 832 -15.67 -0.90 -15.70
C LEU A 832 -14.85 -2.14 -16.06
N VAL A 833 -15.16 -3.31 -15.49
CA VAL A 833 -14.33 -4.51 -15.66
C VAL A 833 -14.78 -5.45 -16.79
N ASP A 834 -16.01 -5.30 -17.30
CA ASP A 834 -16.59 -6.21 -18.32
C ASP A 834 -16.81 -5.55 -19.70
N ASP A 835 -17.12 -4.25 -19.74
CA ASP A 835 -17.37 -3.55 -21.01
C ASP A 835 -16.13 -3.58 -21.90
N ALA A 836 -16.31 -3.81 -23.21
CA ALA A 836 -15.20 -3.80 -24.17
C ALA A 836 -14.54 -2.41 -24.25
N VAL A 837 -15.38 -1.38 -24.32
CA VAL A 837 -14.98 0.03 -24.24
C VAL A 837 -15.08 0.46 -22.79
N VAL A 838 -14.00 0.99 -22.23
CA VAL A 838 -14.04 1.57 -20.89
C VAL A 838 -15.05 2.73 -20.88
N PRO A 839 -16.03 2.75 -19.97
CA PRO A 839 -17.06 3.78 -19.91
C PRO A 839 -16.58 5.09 -19.24
N LEU A 840 -15.37 5.56 -19.59
CA LEU A 840 -14.88 6.90 -19.24
C LEU A 840 -15.22 7.88 -20.37
N GLU A 841 -15.69 9.08 -20.01
CA GLU A 841 -16.20 10.10 -20.93
C GLU A 841 -15.37 11.41 -20.84
N PRO A 842 -14.23 11.50 -21.54
CA PRO A 842 -13.35 12.67 -21.47
C PRO A 842 -14.03 13.99 -21.85
N ALA A 843 -15.12 13.96 -22.64
CA ALA A 843 -15.81 15.20 -23.01
C ALA A 843 -16.40 15.96 -21.82
N ASN A 844 -16.72 15.27 -20.72
CA ASN A 844 -17.23 15.92 -19.51
C ASN A 844 -16.17 16.81 -18.84
N TYR A 845 -14.87 16.48 -18.94
CA TYR A 845 -13.81 17.37 -18.47
C TYR A 845 -13.86 18.73 -19.18
N GLY A 846 -14.15 18.75 -20.49
CA GLY A 846 -14.28 20.01 -21.24
C GLY A 846 -15.42 20.89 -20.72
N VAL A 847 -16.57 20.27 -20.41
CA VAL A 847 -17.75 20.95 -19.85
C VAL A 847 -17.43 21.55 -18.49
N GLU A 848 -16.88 20.76 -17.57
CA GLU A 848 -16.56 21.20 -16.20
C GLU A 848 -15.45 22.25 -16.19
N MET A 849 -14.36 22.05 -16.94
CA MET A 849 -13.28 23.03 -17.07
C MET A 849 -13.79 24.38 -17.56
N ARG A 850 -14.71 24.39 -18.55
CA ARG A 850 -15.30 25.63 -19.05
C ARG A 850 -16.17 26.33 -17.99
N ALA A 851 -16.93 25.57 -17.20
CA ALA A 851 -17.71 26.12 -16.10
C ALA A 851 -16.81 26.74 -15.02
N TRP A 852 -15.81 25.99 -14.56
CA TRP A 852 -14.83 26.43 -13.57
C TRP A 852 -13.98 27.63 -14.05
N LEU A 853 -13.70 27.73 -15.35
CA LEU A 853 -13.01 28.89 -15.91
C LEU A 853 -13.86 30.16 -15.80
N GLY A 854 -15.18 30.02 -15.98
CA GLY A 854 -16.14 31.11 -15.72
C GLY A 854 -16.18 31.54 -14.26
N GLU A 855 -16.01 30.62 -13.31
CA GLU A 855 -15.88 30.93 -11.89
C GLU A 855 -14.56 31.66 -11.59
N LEU A 856 -13.44 31.17 -12.14
CA LEU A 856 -12.13 31.81 -12.02
C LEU A 856 -12.13 33.24 -12.57
N GLU A 857 -12.79 33.49 -13.71
CA GLU A 857 -13.00 34.84 -14.21
C GLU A 857 -13.71 35.73 -13.18
N GLY A 858 -14.69 35.18 -12.46
CA GLY A 858 -15.39 35.86 -11.36
C GLY A 858 -14.43 36.26 -10.24
N VAL A 859 -13.57 35.33 -9.80
CA VAL A 859 -12.55 35.58 -8.77
C VAL A 859 -11.57 36.68 -9.21
N VAL A 860 -11.09 36.62 -10.45
CA VAL A 860 -10.17 37.64 -11.02
C VAL A 860 -10.84 39.01 -11.10
N LYS A 861 -12.13 39.07 -11.46
CA LYS A 861 -12.94 40.31 -11.50
C LYS A 861 -13.14 40.88 -10.09
N GLU A 862 -13.45 40.05 -9.10
CA GLU A 862 -13.70 40.48 -7.72
C GLU A 862 -12.50 41.21 -7.11
N VAL A 863 -11.28 40.74 -7.38
CA VAL A 863 -10.04 41.39 -6.91
C VAL A 863 -9.51 42.48 -7.84
N ASN A 864 -10.26 42.87 -8.88
CA ASN A 864 -9.86 43.85 -9.90
C ASN A 864 -8.53 43.52 -10.62
N ALA A 865 -8.24 42.24 -10.86
CA ALA A 865 -6.99 41.80 -11.47
C ALA A 865 -7.07 41.53 -12.99
N THR A 866 -8.22 41.82 -13.64
CA THR A 866 -8.46 41.53 -15.07
C THR A 866 -7.49 42.21 -16.03
N ALA A 867 -6.93 43.38 -15.66
CA ALA A 867 -5.92 44.05 -16.48
C ALA A 867 -4.54 43.38 -16.40
N MET A 868 -4.32 42.52 -15.40
CA MET A 868 -3.04 41.87 -15.14
C MET A 868 -3.08 40.38 -15.46
N ILE A 869 -4.15 39.67 -15.14
CA ILE A 869 -4.29 38.23 -15.38
C ILE A 869 -5.10 38.03 -16.66
N ASP A 870 -4.42 37.53 -17.69
CA ASP A 870 -5.04 37.11 -18.94
C ASP A 870 -5.30 35.60 -18.87
N LEU A 871 -6.55 35.18 -19.05
CA LEU A 871 -6.96 33.77 -19.03
C LEU A 871 -7.05 33.17 -20.44
N GLY A 872 -6.75 33.92 -21.50
CA GLY A 872 -6.89 33.47 -22.88
C GLY A 872 -6.12 32.18 -23.20
N GLU A 873 -4.94 31.98 -22.62
CA GLU A 873 -4.17 30.73 -22.80
C GLU A 873 -4.90 29.52 -22.20
N LEU A 874 -5.60 29.71 -21.07
CA LEU A 874 -6.45 28.66 -20.49
C LEU A 874 -7.69 28.42 -21.34
N GLU A 875 -8.38 29.48 -21.76
CA GLU A 875 -9.55 29.40 -22.67
C GLU A 875 -9.22 28.60 -23.94
N ASP A 876 -8.09 28.94 -24.58
CA ASP A 876 -7.61 28.27 -25.79
C ASP A 876 -7.27 26.80 -25.51
N SER A 877 -6.58 26.49 -24.41
CA SER A 877 -6.23 25.11 -24.05
C SER A 877 -7.47 24.24 -23.78
N VAL A 878 -8.49 24.79 -23.11
CA VAL A 878 -9.78 24.11 -22.87
C VAL A 878 -10.50 23.86 -24.20
N ALA A 879 -10.51 24.83 -25.12
CA ALA A 879 -11.09 24.65 -26.45
C ALA A 879 -10.38 23.56 -27.27
N VAL A 880 -9.05 23.46 -27.16
CA VAL A 880 -8.26 22.39 -27.80
C VAL A 880 -8.62 21.03 -27.19
N PHE A 881 -8.73 20.93 -25.87
CA PHE A 881 -9.15 19.71 -25.18
C PHE A 881 -10.55 19.26 -25.60
N GLU A 882 -11.51 20.18 -25.68
CA GLU A 882 -12.88 19.86 -26.15
C GLU A 882 -12.92 19.31 -27.58
N ASP A 883 -12.10 19.87 -28.48
CA ASP A 883 -11.98 19.36 -29.85
C ASP A 883 -11.34 17.95 -29.86
N ALA A 884 -10.31 17.73 -29.05
CA ALA A 884 -9.67 16.43 -28.89
C ALA A 884 -10.66 15.38 -28.36
N ALA A 885 -11.41 15.70 -27.31
CA ALA A 885 -12.42 14.81 -26.73
C ALA A 885 -13.56 14.50 -27.71
N ARG A 886 -14.00 15.47 -28.51
CA ARG A 886 -14.97 15.23 -29.59
C ARG A 886 -14.45 14.26 -30.64
N LYS A 887 -13.20 14.41 -31.06
CA LYS A 887 -12.55 13.51 -32.04
C LYS A 887 -12.36 12.10 -31.46
N PHE A 888 -11.93 12.02 -30.20
CA PHE A 888 -11.83 10.77 -29.45
C PHE A 888 -13.17 10.01 -29.45
N ASN A 889 -14.27 10.68 -29.11
CA ASN A 889 -15.60 10.07 -29.11
C ASN A 889 -16.03 9.59 -30.50
N ALA A 890 -15.78 10.37 -31.56
CA ALA A 890 -16.05 9.94 -32.92
C ALA A 890 -15.22 8.71 -33.33
N ALA A 891 -13.95 8.64 -32.90
CA ALA A 891 -13.09 7.47 -33.13
C ALA A 891 -13.58 6.24 -32.36
N ARG A 892 -14.05 6.43 -31.11
CA ARG A 892 -14.65 5.38 -30.28
C ARG A 892 -15.92 4.82 -30.91
N ASP A 893 -16.82 5.66 -31.40
CA ASP A 893 -18.03 5.23 -32.11
C ASP A 893 -17.69 4.45 -33.40
N MET A 894 -16.65 4.89 -34.13
CA MET A 894 -16.14 4.19 -35.29
C MET A 894 -15.55 2.81 -34.93
N ALA A 895 -14.76 2.74 -33.86
CA ALA A 895 -14.14 1.51 -33.39
C ALA A 895 -15.20 0.48 -32.95
N VAL A 896 -16.24 0.93 -32.25
CA VAL A 896 -17.39 0.09 -31.86
C VAL A 896 -18.17 -0.39 -33.08
N SER A 897 -18.54 0.51 -33.99
CA SER A 897 -19.34 0.16 -35.18
C SER A 897 -18.59 -0.74 -36.17
N SER A 898 -17.25 -0.63 -36.23
CA SER A 898 -16.39 -1.51 -37.03
C SER A 898 -15.96 -2.79 -36.29
N ASN A 899 -16.32 -2.94 -35.01
CA ASN A 899 -15.93 -4.06 -34.15
C ASN A 899 -14.41 -4.29 -34.08
N SER A 900 -13.62 -3.20 -34.09
CA SER A 900 -12.16 -3.23 -34.11
C SER A 900 -11.59 -3.33 -32.69
N SER A 901 -11.19 -4.54 -32.28
CA SER A 901 -10.61 -4.77 -30.94
C SER A 901 -9.30 -4.01 -30.70
N LEU A 902 -8.48 -3.83 -31.73
CA LEU A 902 -7.22 -3.07 -31.63
C LEU A 902 -7.48 -1.59 -31.37
N LEU A 903 -8.41 -0.97 -32.10
CA LEU A 903 -8.77 0.44 -31.89
C LEU A 903 -9.45 0.66 -30.54
N ILE A 904 -10.32 -0.27 -30.12
CA ILE A 904 -10.94 -0.22 -28.80
C ILE A 904 -9.87 -0.25 -27.69
N ARG A 905 -8.87 -1.14 -27.80
CA ARG A 905 -7.77 -1.20 -26.83
C ARG A 905 -6.97 0.10 -26.78
N GLU A 906 -6.60 0.64 -27.93
CA GLU A 906 -5.87 1.91 -28.00
C GLU A 906 -6.67 3.06 -27.37
N LEU A 907 -7.96 3.17 -27.68
CA LEU A 907 -8.82 4.22 -27.12
C LEU A 907 -9.10 4.04 -25.63
N ASN A 908 -9.15 2.79 -25.13
CA ASN A 908 -9.25 2.53 -23.69
C ASN A 908 -8.01 3.05 -22.95
N HIS A 909 -6.81 2.78 -23.49
CA HIS A 909 -5.57 3.29 -22.91
C HIS A 909 -5.55 4.83 -22.91
N LYS A 910 -5.97 5.45 -24.01
CA LYS A 910 -6.10 6.91 -24.08
C LYS A 910 -7.07 7.47 -23.03
N ALA A 911 -8.22 6.83 -22.84
CA ALA A 911 -9.20 7.25 -21.83
C ALA A 911 -8.66 7.10 -20.39
N ARG A 912 -7.95 6.00 -20.11
CA ARG A 912 -7.26 5.77 -18.84
C ARG A 912 -6.20 6.84 -18.58
N ASP A 913 -5.40 7.16 -19.59
CA ASP A 913 -4.17 7.95 -19.41
C ASP A 913 -4.44 9.47 -19.35
N ILE A 914 -5.66 9.95 -19.61
CA ILE A 914 -5.95 11.41 -19.70
C ILE A 914 -5.48 12.21 -18.49
N GLY A 915 -5.64 11.66 -17.28
CA GLY A 915 -5.31 12.35 -16.04
C GLY A 915 -3.81 12.56 -15.83
N SER A 916 -2.97 11.74 -16.49
CA SER A 916 -1.51 11.93 -16.51
C SER A 916 -1.12 13.29 -17.10
N GLY A 917 -1.91 13.81 -18.05
CA GLY A 917 -1.74 15.16 -18.60
C GLY A 917 -1.92 16.24 -17.54
N PHE A 918 -2.96 16.13 -16.71
CA PHE A 918 -3.28 17.11 -15.66
C PHE A 918 -2.25 17.14 -14.52
N VAL A 919 -1.49 16.05 -14.31
CA VAL A 919 -0.42 15.96 -13.30
C VAL A 919 1.00 16.14 -13.87
N SER A 920 1.13 16.34 -15.20
CA SER A 920 2.42 16.32 -15.92
C SER A 920 3.35 17.49 -15.63
N GLN A 921 2.84 18.60 -15.11
CA GLN A 921 3.60 19.84 -14.95
C GLN A 921 4.20 20.00 -13.53
N GLY A 922 4.05 19.00 -12.65
CA GLY A 922 4.52 19.05 -11.27
C GLY A 922 3.59 19.82 -10.33
N GLY A 923 3.95 19.85 -9.04
CA GLY A 923 3.02 20.23 -7.96
C GLY A 923 2.60 21.69 -7.89
N LEU A 924 1.62 21.93 -7.00
CA LEU A 924 1.13 23.25 -6.60
C LEU A 924 2.14 23.99 -5.70
N PRO A 925 2.04 25.34 -5.58
CA PRO A 925 2.99 26.14 -4.81
C PRO A 925 3.05 25.70 -3.34
N GLY A 926 4.22 25.24 -2.89
CA GLY A 926 4.43 24.77 -1.51
C GLY A 926 3.73 23.44 -1.19
N ARG A 927 3.20 22.75 -2.19
CA ARG A 927 2.31 21.58 -2.06
C ARG A 927 2.63 20.53 -3.14
N GLU A 928 3.86 20.03 -3.12
CA GLU A 928 4.42 19.21 -4.21
C GLU A 928 3.73 17.84 -4.40
N PHE A 929 3.00 17.37 -3.39
CA PHE A 929 2.16 16.18 -3.50
C PHE A 929 1.03 16.36 -4.51
N TYR A 930 0.34 17.49 -4.42
CA TYR A 930 -0.82 17.83 -5.23
C TYR A 930 -0.37 18.32 -6.60
N ARG A 931 -0.42 17.43 -7.59
CA ARG A 931 0.04 17.68 -8.97
C ARG A 931 -1.10 17.95 -9.94
N HIS A 932 -2.32 17.59 -9.60
CA HIS A 932 -3.47 17.82 -10.46
C HIS A 932 -3.79 19.32 -10.57
N LEU A 933 -3.55 19.91 -11.75
CA LEU A 933 -3.57 21.37 -11.91
C LEU A 933 -4.93 21.98 -12.25
N VAL A 934 -5.94 21.16 -12.52
CA VAL A 934 -7.31 21.62 -12.85
C VAL A 934 -8.18 21.74 -11.60
N PHE A 935 -8.01 20.84 -10.64
CA PHE A 935 -8.65 20.90 -9.32
C PHE A 935 -7.78 20.16 -8.32
N ALA A 936 -7.78 20.62 -7.07
CA ALA A 936 -7.08 20.00 -5.96
C ALA A 936 -7.73 20.45 -4.63
N PRO A 937 -7.41 19.85 -3.47
CA PRO A 937 -7.90 20.33 -2.19
C PRO A 937 -7.41 21.76 -1.94
N GLY A 938 -8.24 22.62 -1.38
CA GLY A 938 -7.87 24.03 -1.16
C GLY A 938 -6.91 24.21 0.01
N VAL A 939 -5.95 25.12 -0.14
CA VAL A 939 -4.94 25.42 0.89
C VAL A 939 -5.55 25.91 2.22
N ASP A 940 -6.70 26.58 2.15
CA ASP A 940 -7.40 27.17 3.30
C ASP A 940 -8.71 26.48 3.67
N THR A 941 -9.19 25.55 2.85
CA THR A 941 -10.39 24.75 3.10
C THR A 941 -10.06 23.36 3.63
N GLY A 942 -8.92 22.78 3.20
CA GLY A 942 -8.45 21.46 3.58
C GLY A 942 -9.13 20.41 2.73
N TYR A 943 -10.28 19.90 3.16
CA TYR A 943 -11.01 18.87 2.44
C TYR A 943 -11.62 19.36 1.12
N ALA A 944 -12.30 20.52 1.13
CA ALA A 944 -13.04 20.97 -0.03
C ALA A 944 -12.10 21.37 -1.19
N PRO A 945 -12.44 21.00 -2.43
CA PRO A 945 -11.63 21.30 -3.61
C PRO A 945 -11.63 22.80 -3.94
N VAL A 946 -10.60 23.23 -4.66
CA VAL A 946 -10.51 24.48 -5.39
C VAL A 946 -10.18 24.15 -6.84
N THR A 947 -10.90 24.78 -7.76
CA THR A 947 -10.70 24.64 -9.21
C THR A 947 -9.67 25.67 -9.68
N TYR A 948 -8.86 25.30 -10.67
CA TYR A 948 -7.66 26.02 -11.09
C TYR A 948 -6.78 26.50 -9.92
N PRO A 949 -6.47 25.63 -8.94
CA PRO A 949 -6.03 26.04 -7.60
C PRO A 949 -4.79 26.93 -7.61
N GLY A 950 -3.80 26.61 -8.47
CA GLY A 950 -2.59 27.43 -8.59
C GLY A 950 -2.85 28.87 -9.06
N VAL A 951 -3.91 29.11 -9.83
CA VAL A 951 -4.34 30.45 -10.26
C VAL A 951 -5.26 31.06 -9.22
N THR A 952 -6.33 30.36 -8.84
CA THR A 952 -7.37 30.84 -7.91
C THR A 952 -6.77 31.28 -6.58
N GLU A 953 -5.93 30.45 -5.97
CA GLU A 953 -5.33 30.74 -4.66
C GLU A 953 -4.27 31.86 -4.77
N ALA A 954 -3.50 31.90 -5.85
CA ALA A 954 -2.52 32.97 -6.06
C ALA A 954 -3.19 34.34 -6.26
N VAL A 955 -4.32 34.39 -6.96
CA VAL A 955 -5.15 35.59 -7.13
C VAL A 955 -5.74 36.01 -5.79
N ALA A 956 -6.33 35.08 -5.03
CA ALA A 956 -6.90 35.35 -3.71
C ALA A 956 -5.84 35.87 -2.71
N ALA A 957 -4.61 35.35 -2.80
CA ALA A 957 -3.47 35.80 -1.99
C ALA A 957 -2.84 37.12 -2.50
N GLY A 958 -3.28 37.67 -3.63
CA GLY A 958 -2.72 38.87 -4.24
C GLY A 958 -1.37 38.67 -4.94
N ASN A 959 -0.93 37.43 -5.14
CA ASN A 959 0.31 37.08 -5.83
C ASN A 959 0.07 36.90 -7.34
N LEU A 960 -0.14 38.03 -8.03
CA LEU A 960 -0.49 38.04 -9.45
C LEU A 960 0.63 37.52 -10.37
N THR A 961 1.89 37.56 -9.94
CA THR A 961 3.01 36.98 -10.70
C THR A 961 2.91 35.45 -10.72
N LEU A 962 2.65 34.84 -9.56
CA LEU A 962 2.45 33.40 -9.45
C LEU A 962 1.19 32.96 -10.19
N ALA A 963 0.10 33.74 -10.12
CA ALA A 963 -1.11 33.46 -10.87
C ALA A 963 -0.84 33.36 -12.38
N LYS A 964 -0.06 34.28 -12.96
CA LYS A 964 0.35 34.23 -14.38
C LYS A 964 1.16 32.99 -14.73
N GLU A 965 2.08 32.62 -13.85
CA GLU A 965 2.87 31.40 -14.04
C GLU A 965 1.96 30.17 -14.10
N PHE A 966 0.99 30.09 -13.21
CA PHE A 966 0.06 28.96 -13.16
C PHE A 966 -1.00 28.98 -14.26
N VAL A 967 -1.36 30.13 -14.83
CA VAL A 967 -2.14 30.17 -16.08
C VAL A 967 -1.42 29.37 -17.18
N ALA A 968 -0.15 29.70 -17.44
CA ALA A 968 0.63 29.02 -18.47
C ALA A 968 0.92 27.55 -18.11
N LYS A 969 1.20 27.27 -16.83
CA LYS A 969 1.48 25.90 -16.36
C LYS A 969 0.25 25.00 -16.47
N THR A 970 -0.90 25.48 -16.03
CA THR A 970 -2.16 24.72 -16.12
C THR A 970 -2.61 24.56 -17.57
N ALA A 971 -2.46 25.59 -18.42
CA ALA A 971 -2.75 25.48 -19.85
C ALA A 971 -1.91 24.38 -20.52
N LYS A 972 -0.60 24.27 -20.20
CA LYS A 972 0.26 23.18 -20.67
C LYS A 972 -0.20 21.80 -20.19
N ALA A 973 -0.68 21.69 -18.96
CA ALA A 973 -1.22 20.43 -18.44
C ALA A 973 -2.49 20.01 -19.20
N ILE A 974 -3.38 20.96 -19.49
CA ILE A 974 -4.60 20.72 -20.28
C ILE A 974 -4.25 20.32 -21.72
N LEU A 975 -3.26 20.98 -22.34
CA LEU A 975 -2.77 20.60 -23.67
C LEU A 975 -2.14 19.20 -23.68
N ALA A 976 -1.37 18.84 -22.65
CA ALA A 976 -0.83 17.49 -22.52
C ALA A 976 -1.95 16.44 -22.41
N ALA A 977 -3.01 16.72 -21.66
CA ALA A 977 -4.18 15.84 -21.59
C ALA A 977 -4.92 15.76 -22.95
N ALA A 978 -5.01 16.87 -23.68
CA ALA A 978 -5.59 16.89 -25.03
C ALA A 978 -4.77 16.04 -26.02
N ASP A 979 -3.44 16.11 -25.96
CA ASP A 979 -2.52 15.36 -26.82
C ASP A 979 -2.65 13.84 -26.63
N ILE A 980 -2.99 13.37 -25.42
CA ILE A 980 -3.24 11.94 -25.14
C ILE A 980 -4.47 11.44 -25.91
N LEU A 981 -5.50 12.29 -26.05
CA LEU A 981 -6.73 11.94 -26.76
C LEU A 981 -6.56 11.92 -28.30
N TYR A 982 -5.56 12.65 -28.81
CA TYR A 982 -5.37 12.92 -30.24
C TYR A 982 -4.92 11.76 -31.12
#